data_AF-A0A915PWU8-F1
#
_entry.id   AF-A0A915PWU8-F1
#
_cell.length_a   1.000
_cell.length_b   1.000
_cell.length_c   1.000
_cell.angle_alpha   90.00
_cell.angle_beta   90.00
_cell.angle_gamma   90.00
#
_symmetry.space_group_name_H-M   'P 1'
#
loop_
_entity.id
_entity.type
_entity.pdbx_description
1 polymer ?
#
loop_
_entity_poly.entity_id
_entity_poly.type
_entity_poly.pdbx_seq_one_letter_code
_entity_poly.pdbx_strand_id
1 'polypeptide(L)'
;MRIEPIDDARTDPPLPTWFQELRHVEKIVGIKEEIVDRDLWHVFLPFFMRNFNSSHVHIIFMRKYSKERMRTVSVALVLCLNIGVDPPDVHKPNPCARRECWIDPLGMNPQKAVVKIANALQKSYERWQPRARYKTASDPTVDDVRRLCQSLRRNAKEERILFHYNGHGVPRPTENGEIWVFNKNFTQYIPLSIFDLQSWMGHPAVYVWDCHCAGLAVKSFFRFAEDHEKEWVKQLDEHMETRPPPLPIIQAEMSLEEKASAFGFRKKPNFKECIHIGACGDQELLPMDSRLPADLFTSCILTPIQTSVLWYILKNHLEDRFPVTIVDKIPGQLSDRRTMLGELNWIFTAITDTIAWSSLPKELFQKLFRLDLLLASVFRSFVLANRVMGENQCHVVSCPSLPSVHSHPLWDAWDYTIDLCLSQMQGFTTPKQKLWSVAKEIYFSRSSVRHEMLIDVSSQLAPIDEGDYTHNWFFIEQLQAFEVWLKYGGERRTPPQQLPVVLQVLLSQVHRVKALELLARFLDLGSWAVGHALSVGVFPYVLKLLQSATKELRPWLAFIWAKILAVETSCQVDLIKDKERGYMYFLTILNDPNTNPRQKVVPAFVMAALIENNYRPAQELLTDNRYVTLCIELLSDAALRQCRLLRLWLLIGLGRLWADYDDARWQAIRLAAYERVLEFLDDSVPEVRAAAVYAIGCLVRNRSENIEHATIIDHEVCDKLSMKCTFDGSVLVRAELVVAMQWFIIDFENRFANLSMDLNEKIEQKKFRERKLSAGEQEMKPLRSIDEEDDAFVSRGYDRSLPRSASRRRAHFLEAPLNSPRRSNSMNFVSGVVTDKVYTQWKSMFDASTLNDFSAKLLASTKETRNHNFKNKAIKQIEILGSKTFNDQSERIWLSLLRLSLDPVSKIAEMAQVLIEHVDKLATTRHEKKRKLNCVERASLGKHAESYSAETVTFTVGSPTLDLAATPPFLGDHVRRNSDNALASDSRRQEQFPAFHQSAIFTPKRNMYSPTIKSITKLDENTCREREPVIALVTTEFVPWCTRRFTEPILDVIQGEVGDGLTDRLATHSMPSDWASHKDEGLQQTSRKEIRAFKEEVH
;
A
#
# COMPACT_ATOMS: atom_id res chain seq x y z
N MET A 1 -1.42 -68.03 -44.11
CA MET A 1 -1.05 -66.88 -43.27
C MET A 1 -0.64 -65.73 -44.18
N ARG A 2 -1.59 -64.84 -44.46
CA ARG A 2 -1.34 -63.50 -45.00
C ARG A 2 -1.89 -62.56 -43.93
N ILE A 3 -1.06 -61.65 -43.44
CA ILE A 3 -1.52 -60.51 -42.66
C ILE A 3 -1.00 -59.29 -43.41
N GLU A 4 -1.95 -58.59 -44.02
CA GLU A 4 -1.86 -57.24 -44.54
C GLU A 4 -2.06 -56.22 -43.39
N PRO A 5 -1.73 -54.93 -43.62
CA PRO A 5 -1.37 -53.98 -42.56
C PRO A 5 -2.58 -53.30 -41.92
N ILE A 6 -2.43 -52.88 -40.66
CA ILE A 6 -3.34 -51.95 -39.98
C ILE A 6 -2.60 -50.63 -39.81
N ASP A 7 -3.13 -49.59 -40.46
CA ASP A 7 -2.86 -48.19 -40.18
C ASP A 7 -3.27 -47.87 -38.74
N ASP A 8 -2.31 -47.47 -37.89
CA ASP A 8 -2.57 -46.84 -36.60
C ASP A 8 -1.94 -45.43 -36.58
N ALA A 9 -2.57 -44.52 -37.32
CA ALA A 9 -2.46 -43.09 -37.06
C ALA A 9 -3.50 -42.70 -36.01
N ARG A 10 -3.22 -43.00 -34.73
CA ARG A 10 -3.82 -42.30 -33.59
C ARG A 10 -2.81 -41.30 -33.05
N THR A 11 -2.87 -40.09 -33.61
CA THR A 11 -2.35 -38.89 -32.94
C THR A 11 -3.19 -38.64 -31.69
N ASP A 12 -2.75 -39.16 -30.54
CA ASP A 12 -3.23 -38.64 -29.27
C ASP A 12 -2.85 -37.14 -29.20
N PRO A 13 -3.80 -36.23 -28.91
CA PRO A 13 -3.45 -34.84 -28.68
C PRO A 13 -2.51 -34.75 -27.46
N PRO A 14 -1.55 -33.81 -27.45
CA PRO A 14 -0.65 -33.67 -26.32
C PRO A 14 -1.46 -33.44 -25.04
N LEU A 15 -1.25 -34.29 -24.04
CA LEU A 15 -1.76 -34.12 -22.69
C LEU A 15 -1.50 -32.67 -22.25
N PRO A 16 -2.53 -31.88 -21.86
CA PRO A 16 -2.30 -30.54 -21.37
C PRO A 16 -1.43 -30.60 -20.12
N THR A 17 -0.42 -29.75 -20.04
CA THR A 17 0.60 -29.69 -18.97
C THR A 17 0.05 -29.05 -17.69
N TRP A 18 -1.08 -29.53 -17.18
CA TRP A 18 -1.71 -29.04 -15.93
C TRP A 18 -1.07 -29.64 -14.66
N PHE A 19 -0.03 -30.45 -14.79
CA PHE A 19 0.57 -31.22 -13.69
C PHE A 19 2.05 -30.92 -13.40
N GLN A 20 2.58 -29.74 -13.77
CA GLN A 20 3.92 -29.27 -13.34
C GLN A 20 3.86 -28.15 -12.29
N GLU A 21 2.85 -28.18 -11.42
CA GLU A 21 2.56 -27.13 -10.44
C GLU A 21 3.06 -27.41 -9.01
N LEU A 22 4.14 -28.17 -8.81
CA LEU A 22 4.80 -28.19 -7.50
C LEU A 22 5.24 -26.77 -7.07
N ARG A 23 5.72 -25.95 -8.01
CA ARG A 23 6.10 -24.53 -7.75
C ARG A 23 4.91 -23.56 -7.55
N HIS A 24 3.71 -23.91 -7.99
CA HIS A 24 2.52 -23.05 -7.88
C HIS A 24 1.76 -23.28 -6.55
N VAL A 25 1.83 -24.49 -6.01
CA VAL A 25 1.26 -24.80 -4.68
C VAL A 25 2.13 -24.20 -3.56
N GLU A 26 3.45 -24.25 -3.65
CA GLU A 26 4.37 -23.79 -2.59
C GLU A 26 4.26 -22.29 -2.24
N LYS A 27 4.14 -21.41 -3.25
CA LYS A 27 4.01 -19.96 -3.05
C LYS A 27 2.67 -19.51 -2.48
N ILE A 28 1.61 -20.29 -2.68
CA ILE A 28 0.25 -20.02 -2.15
C ILE A 28 0.04 -20.74 -0.79
N VAL A 29 0.77 -21.83 -0.55
CA VAL A 29 0.61 -22.70 0.63
C VAL A 29 1.64 -22.42 1.72
N GLY A 30 2.71 -21.65 1.47
CA GLY A 30 3.65 -21.23 2.52
C GLY A 30 4.52 -22.37 3.05
N ILE A 31 4.87 -23.32 2.18
CA ILE A 31 5.89 -24.32 2.47
C ILE A 31 7.22 -23.73 2.00
N LYS A 32 8.14 -23.53 2.95
CA LYS A 32 9.54 -23.20 2.66
C LYS A 32 10.19 -24.44 2.04
N GLU A 33 10.46 -24.42 0.74
CA GLU A 33 11.57 -25.20 0.21
C GLU A 33 12.84 -24.34 0.24
N GLU A 34 13.87 -24.91 0.86
CA GLU A 34 15.23 -24.39 0.92
C GLU A 34 15.82 -24.33 -0.50
N ILE A 35 15.73 -23.15 -1.13
CA ILE A 35 16.62 -22.80 -2.23
C ILE A 35 17.90 -22.26 -1.60
N VAL A 36 18.89 -23.14 -1.52
CA VAL A 36 20.30 -22.81 -1.31
C VAL A 36 20.76 -22.02 -2.53
N ASP A 37 20.64 -20.70 -2.45
CA ASP A 37 21.54 -19.68 -3.00
C ASP A 37 20.85 -18.32 -2.97
N ARG A 38 20.71 -17.74 -1.77
CA ARG A 38 20.46 -16.31 -1.59
C ARG A 38 20.88 -15.79 -0.21
N ASP A 39 22.12 -16.10 0.17
CA ASP A 39 22.75 -15.48 1.33
C ASP A 39 23.26 -14.07 0.99
N LEU A 40 22.32 -13.13 1.09
CA LEU A 40 22.59 -11.74 1.50
C LEU A 40 21.35 -10.99 2.04
N TRP A 41 20.20 -11.67 2.23
CA TRP A 41 18.98 -11.03 2.75
C TRP A 41 18.23 -11.82 3.84
N HIS A 42 18.82 -12.86 4.41
CA HIS A 42 18.18 -13.69 5.45
C HIS A 42 18.86 -13.58 6.82
N VAL A 43 18.81 -12.39 7.44
CA VAL A 43 19.03 -12.27 8.89
C VAL A 43 17.86 -11.60 9.64
N PHE A 44 16.80 -11.12 8.96
CA PHE A 44 15.76 -10.32 9.66
C PHE A 44 14.29 -10.73 9.50
N LEU A 45 13.94 -11.91 8.96
CA LEU A 45 12.54 -12.20 8.61
C LEU A 45 12.10 -13.69 8.73
N PRO A 46 12.27 -14.35 9.89
CA PRO A 46 11.17 -15.23 10.31
C PRO A 46 11.02 -15.35 11.83
N PHE A 47 10.44 -14.32 12.47
CA PHE A 47 9.70 -14.49 13.74
C PHE A 47 8.53 -13.50 13.92
N PHE A 48 8.22 -12.68 12.90
CA PHE A 48 7.40 -11.47 13.06
C PHE A 48 6.13 -11.45 12.20
N MET A 49 5.38 -12.57 12.15
CA MET A 49 4.03 -12.60 11.57
C MET A 49 3.06 -13.43 12.41
N ARG A 50 3.03 -13.14 13.70
CA ARG A 50 1.85 -13.36 14.56
C ARG A 50 1.85 -12.25 15.61
N ASN A 51 0.88 -11.35 15.51
CA ASN A 51 0.54 -10.33 16.52
C ASN A 51 1.50 -9.16 16.76
N PHE A 52 2.15 -8.61 15.74
CA PHE A 52 2.63 -7.23 15.81
C PHE A 52 2.29 -6.45 14.54
N ASN A 53 1.29 -5.59 14.67
CA ASN A 53 1.06 -4.36 13.91
C ASN A 53 1.82 -4.22 12.58
N SER A 54 1.11 -4.55 11.51
CA SER A 54 1.29 -4.03 10.13
C SER A 54 1.56 -2.51 10.10
N SER A 55 1.21 -1.81 11.18
CA SER A 55 1.52 -0.42 11.42
C SER A 55 2.99 -0.06 11.19
N HIS A 56 4.03 -0.83 11.53
CA HIS A 56 5.41 -0.26 11.46
C HIS A 56 5.97 -0.05 10.04
N VAL A 57 5.75 -0.96 9.08
CA VAL A 57 6.20 -0.75 7.68
C VAL A 57 5.26 0.21 6.95
N HIS A 58 3.96 0.14 7.26
CA HIS A 58 2.95 1.08 6.78
C HIS A 58 3.16 2.49 7.36
N ILE A 59 3.71 2.63 8.57
CA ILE A 59 4.11 3.89 9.24
C ILE A 59 5.40 4.45 8.64
N ILE A 60 6.35 3.61 8.23
CA ILE A 60 7.59 4.05 7.57
C ILE A 60 7.29 4.68 6.19
N PHE A 61 6.31 4.18 5.45
CA PHE A 61 5.86 4.79 4.19
C PHE A 61 4.75 5.85 4.35
N MET A 62 3.86 5.75 5.34
CA MET A 62 2.94 6.85 5.72
C MET A 62 3.70 8.09 6.21
N ARG A 63 4.90 7.94 6.77
CA ARG A 63 5.81 9.07 7.06
C ARG A 63 6.44 9.71 5.81
N LYS A 64 6.50 9.01 4.66
CA LYS A 64 7.17 9.48 3.44
C LYS A 64 6.38 10.51 2.63
N TYR A 65 5.05 10.53 2.77
CA TYR A 65 4.23 11.64 2.31
C TYR A 65 3.92 12.52 3.51
N SER A 66 4.72 13.57 3.72
CA SER A 66 4.35 14.63 4.66
C SER A 66 2.98 15.17 4.26
N LYS A 67 1.93 14.75 4.97
CA LYS A 67 0.55 15.26 4.77
C LYS A 67 0.48 16.77 5.01
N GLU A 68 1.43 17.33 5.77
CA GLU A 68 1.56 18.76 5.97
C GLU A 68 2.67 19.33 5.08
N ARG A 69 2.23 20.00 4.02
CA ARG A 69 3.11 20.82 3.18
C ARG A 69 3.40 22.12 3.94
N MET A 70 4.48 22.16 4.70
CA MET A 70 4.96 23.39 5.35
C MET A 70 5.19 24.49 4.32
N ARG A 71 4.87 25.73 4.66
CA ARG A 71 5.09 26.88 3.77
C ARG A 71 5.85 27.98 4.49
N THR A 72 6.83 28.57 3.81
CA THR A 72 7.40 29.84 4.27
C THR A 72 6.44 30.97 3.91
N VAL A 73 5.80 31.56 4.93
CA VAL A 73 4.75 32.59 4.76
C VAL A 73 5.30 34.00 4.90
N SER A 74 6.39 34.19 5.63
CA SER A 74 6.98 35.50 5.89
C SER A 74 8.50 35.48 5.77
N VAL A 75 9.08 36.60 5.33
CA VAL A 75 10.52 36.79 5.15
C VAL A 75 10.94 38.11 5.80
N ALA A 76 11.91 38.03 6.71
CA ALA A 76 12.59 39.15 7.34
C ALA A 76 13.92 39.40 6.63
N LEU A 77 14.14 40.60 6.12
CA LEU A 77 15.38 41.01 5.47
C LEU A 77 16.06 42.06 6.34
N VAL A 78 17.11 41.67 7.07
CA VAL A 78 17.89 42.51 7.97
C VAL A 78 19.23 42.81 7.29
N LEU A 79 19.44 44.07 6.93
CA LEU A 79 20.63 44.54 6.22
C LEU A 79 21.41 45.49 7.10
N CYS A 80 22.66 45.14 7.41
CA CYS A 80 23.58 45.94 8.20
C CYS A 80 24.82 46.28 7.36
N LEU A 81 24.74 47.34 6.58
CA LEU A 81 25.68 47.65 5.49
C LEU A 81 26.51 48.92 5.71
N ASN A 82 25.95 49.93 6.38
CA ASN A 82 26.60 51.21 6.68
C ASN A 82 27.51 51.73 5.54
N ILE A 83 26.91 51.90 4.36
CA ILE A 83 27.64 52.15 3.11
C ILE A 83 28.59 53.35 3.23
N GLY A 84 29.88 53.11 2.98
CA GLY A 84 30.94 54.11 3.02
C GLY A 84 31.78 54.11 4.29
N VAL A 85 31.43 53.31 5.29
CA VAL A 85 32.20 53.12 6.53
C VAL A 85 32.50 51.64 6.72
N ASP A 86 33.77 51.27 6.64
CA ASP A 86 34.20 49.89 6.84
C ASP A 86 34.28 49.52 8.32
N PRO A 87 33.89 48.29 8.72
CA PRO A 87 33.98 47.85 10.10
C PRO A 87 35.45 47.67 10.53
N PRO A 88 35.75 47.87 11.83
CA PRO A 88 37.13 47.97 12.33
C PRO A 88 37.94 46.67 12.26
N ASP A 89 37.30 45.51 12.12
CA ASP A 89 37.92 44.19 12.16
C ASP A 89 38.14 43.57 10.78
N VAL A 90 37.73 44.26 9.70
CA VAL A 90 37.84 43.78 8.32
C VAL A 90 38.64 44.78 7.49
N HIS A 91 39.83 44.38 7.06
CA HIS A 91 40.66 45.19 6.18
C HIS A 91 40.30 44.90 4.72
N LYS A 92 39.67 45.85 4.03
CA LYS A 92 39.31 45.70 2.61
C LYS A 92 40.48 46.14 1.71
N PRO A 93 40.92 45.31 0.75
CA PRO A 93 41.94 45.72 -0.22
C PRO A 93 41.40 46.80 -1.17
N ASN A 94 42.27 47.55 -1.83
CA ASN A 94 41.86 48.51 -2.88
C ASN A 94 42.51 48.09 -4.22
N PRO A 95 41.74 47.66 -5.22
CA PRO A 95 40.27 47.57 -5.29
C PRO A 95 39.69 46.37 -4.51
N CYS A 96 38.46 46.49 -4.00
CA CYS A 96 37.70 45.42 -3.33
C CYS A 96 36.37 45.13 -4.04
N ALA A 97 35.80 43.96 -3.75
CA ALA A 97 34.42 43.63 -4.06
C ALA A 97 33.48 44.65 -3.40
N ARG A 98 32.59 45.28 -4.17
CA ARG A 98 31.69 46.35 -3.67
C ARG A 98 30.23 46.21 -4.09
N ARG A 99 29.94 45.47 -5.15
CA ARG A 99 28.57 45.33 -5.64
C ARG A 99 27.76 44.49 -4.68
N GLU A 100 26.60 44.99 -4.29
CA GLU A 100 25.64 44.25 -3.47
C GLU A 100 24.30 44.18 -4.19
N CYS A 101 23.72 42.98 -4.29
CA CYS A 101 22.50 42.70 -5.03
C CYS A 101 22.55 43.27 -6.46
N TRP A 102 23.72 43.16 -7.10
CA TRP A 102 24.02 43.68 -8.44
C TRP A 102 23.97 45.21 -8.58
N ILE A 103 24.00 45.94 -7.47
CA ILE A 103 24.04 47.40 -7.43
C ILE A 103 25.42 47.83 -6.95
N ASP A 104 26.04 48.74 -7.70
CA ASP A 104 27.24 49.42 -7.22
C ASP A 104 26.81 50.55 -6.26
N PRO A 105 27.21 50.51 -4.98
CA PRO A 105 26.92 51.58 -4.04
C PRO A 105 27.74 52.85 -4.33
N LEU A 106 28.83 52.75 -5.11
CA LEU A 106 29.71 53.87 -5.44
C LEU A 106 29.01 54.85 -6.40
N GLY A 107 29.06 56.14 -6.07
CA GLY A 107 28.44 57.21 -6.88
C GLY A 107 26.96 57.47 -6.58
N MET A 108 26.36 56.76 -5.62
CA MET A 108 25.02 57.03 -5.09
C MET A 108 25.10 57.57 -3.66
N ASN A 109 24.08 58.32 -3.21
CA ASN A 109 23.94 58.67 -1.79
C ASN A 109 23.77 57.36 -0.97
N PRO A 110 24.56 57.13 0.09
CA PRO A 110 24.50 55.92 0.92
C PRO A 110 23.08 55.52 1.34
N GLN A 111 22.26 56.46 1.80
CA GLN A 111 20.88 56.19 2.23
C GLN A 111 19.99 55.70 1.07
N LYS A 112 20.19 56.24 -0.14
CA LYS A 112 19.48 55.80 -1.33
C LYS A 112 19.99 54.44 -1.82
N ALA A 113 21.29 54.18 -1.68
CA ALA A 113 21.91 52.92 -2.06
C ALA A 113 21.36 51.76 -1.21
N VAL A 114 21.32 51.89 0.13
CA VAL A 114 20.78 50.84 1.02
C VAL A 114 19.32 50.50 0.69
N VAL A 115 18.48 51.51 0.44
CA VAL A 115 17.06 51.28 0.07
C VAL A 115 16.96 50.57 -1.29
N LYS A 116 17.80 50.93 -2.26
CA LYS A 116 17.82 50.30 -3.58
C LYS A 116 18.27 48.83 -3.49
N ILE A 117 19.30 48.55 -2.67
CA ILE A 117 19.78 47.18 -2.38
C ILE A 117 18.68 46.37 -1.70
N ALA A 118 18.03 46.92 -0.65
CA ALA A 118 16.93 46.25 0.04
C ALA A 118 15.77 45.88 -0.89
N ASN A 119 15.39 46.80 -1.79
CA ASN A 119 14.35 46.55 -2.79
C ASN A 119 14.77 45.50 -3.84
N ALA A 120 16.04 45.49 -4.24
CA ALA A 120 16.55 44.47 -5.16
C ALA A 120 16.60 43.08 -4.52
N LEU A 121 16.99 43.00 -3.24
CA LEU A 121 16.98 41.77 -2.45
C LEU A 121 15.56 41.21 -2.30
N GLN A 122 14.61 42.07 -1.91
CA GLN A 122 13.21 41.70 -1.79
C GLN A 122 12.64 41.17 -3.11
N LYS A 123 12.86 41.90 -4.21
CA LYS A 123 12.42 41.47 -5.55
C LYS A 123 13.00 40.11 -5.94
N SER A 124 14.25 39.82 -5.52
CA SER A 124 14.90 38.54 -5.83
C SER A 124 14.24 37.38 -5.08
N TYR A 125 13.87 37.57 -3.81
CA TYR A 125 13.08 36.56 -3.08
C TYR A 125 11.63 36.44 -3.60
N GLU A 126 10.98 37.55 -3.98
CA GLU A 126 9.63 37.55 -4.55
C GLU A 126 9.53 36.71 -5.83
N ARG A 127 10.61 36.63 -6.63
CA ARG A 127 10.67 35.73 -7.80
C ARG A 127 10.49 34.26 -7.41
N TRP A 128 11.04 33.84 -6.27
CA TRP A 128 10.96 32.45 -5.79
C TRP A 128 9.66 32.18 -5.02
N GLN A 129 9.18 33.15 -4.23
CA GLN A 129 7.94 33.04 -3.46
C GLN A 129 7.14 34.36 -3.49
N PRO A 130 6.28 34.57 -4.49
CA PRO A 130 5.57 35.84 -4.65
C PRO A 130 4.45 36.03 -3.62
N ARG A 131 3.99 34.96 -2.95
CA ARG A 131 2.85 35.00 -2.01
C ARG A 131 3.25 35.23 -0.55
N ALA A 132 4.54 35.31 -0.24
CA ALA A 132 5.02 35.56 1.11
C ALA A 132 4.95 37.06 1.46
N ARG A 133 4.93 37.35 2.77
CA ARG A 133 5.01 38.71 3.29
C ARG A 133 6.47 39.08 3.53
N TYR A 134 6.93 40.13 2.85
CA TYR A 134 8.29 40.64 2.98
C TYR A 134 8.34 41.85 3.90
N LYS A 135 9.32 41.88 4.81
CA LYS A 135 9.63 43.04 5.63
C LYS A 135 11.13 43.29 5.66
N THR A 136 11.52 44.49 5.28
CA THR A 136 12.91 44.95 5.25
C THR A 136 13.22 45.83 6.46
N ALA A 137 14.43 45.67 6.98
CA ALA A 137 15.00 46.50 8.03
C ALA A 137 16.43 46.87 7.60
N SER A 138 16.60 48.13 7.21
CA SER A 138 17.84 48.71 6.69
C SER A 138 18.57 49.43 7.81
N ASP A 139 19.81 49.01 8.07
CA ASP A 139 20.66 49.44 9.19
C ASP A 139 19.89 49.59 10.52
N PRO A 140 19.25 48.51 11.01
CA PRO A 140 18.32 48.60 12.13
C PRO A 140 18.98 48.69 13.50
N THR A 141 18.19 49.11 14.48
CA THR A 141 18.52 48.96 15.91
C THR A 141 18.02 47.62 16.48
N VAL A 142 18.52 47.23 17.66
CA VAL A 142 18.06 46.00 18.36
C VAL A 142 16.54 45.99 18.55
N ASP A 143 15.94 47.12 18.91
CA ASP A 143 14.50 47.24 19.10
C ASP A 143 13.70 47.13 17.79
N ASP A 144 14.30 47.52 16.67
CA ASP A 144 13.68 47.37 15.35
C ASP A 144 13.67 45.90 14.94
N VAL A 145 14.79 45.19 15.13
CA VAL A 145 14.89 43.74 14.88
C VAL A 145 13.93 42.96 15.79
N ARG A 146 13.85 43.30 17.07
CA ARG A 146 12.89 42.70 18.03
C ARG A 146 11.45 42.86 17.57
N ARG A 147 11.03 44.10 17.25
CA ARG A 147 9.67 44.40 16.79
C ARG A 147 9.35 43.69 15.47
N LEU A 148 10.31 43.63 14.56
CA LEU A 148 10.20 42.91 13.29
C LEU A 148 9.94 41.42 13.52
N CYS A 149 10.81 40.74 14.27
CA CYS A 149 10.73 39.30 14.52
C CYS A 149 9.41 38.91 15.23
N GLN A 150 9.07 39.62 16.31
CA GLN A 150 7.83 39.38 17.05
C GLN A 150 6.57 39.67 16.22
N SER A 151 6.61 40.67 15.32
CA SER A 151 5.51 40.93 14.41
C SER A 151 5.31 39.79 13.40
N LEU A 152 6.40 39.26 12.84
CA LEU A 152 6.32 38.17 11.86
C LEU A 152 5.88 36.85 12.50
N ARG A 153 6.39 36.50 13.69
CA ARG A 153 5.96 35.30 14.41
C ARG A 153 4.48 35.33 14.78
N ARG A 154 3.98 36.47 15.29
CA ARG A 154 2.53 36.63 15.57
C ARG A 154 1.66 36.40 14.34
N ASN A 155 2.13 36.81 13.16
CA ASN A 155 1.38 36.64 11.91
C ASN A 155 1.47 35.23 11.32
N ALA A 156 2.63 34.57 11.42
CA ALA A 156 2.86 33.25 10.84
C ALA A 156 2.30 32.09 11.68
N LYS A 157 2.11 32.28 13.00
CA LYS A 157 1.70 31.23 13.94
C LYS A 157 2.66 30.04 13.88
N GLU A 158 2.20 28.88 13.41
CA GLU A 158 2.94 27.63 13.27
C GLU A 158 3.61 27.47 11.87
N GLU A 159 3.41 28.42 10.96
CA GLU A 159 4.08 28.42 9.65
C GLU A 159 5.54 28.92 9.75
N ARG A 160 6.30 28.64 8.69
CA ARG A 160 7.74 28.94 8.65
C ARG A 160 8.02 30.41 8.29
N ILE A 161 9.07 30.96 8.89
CA ILE A 161 9.59 32.31 8.62
C ILE A 161 11.05 32.19 8.17
N LEU A 162 11.44 32.94 7.15
CA LEU A 162 12.84 33.09 6.74
C LEU A 162 13.41 34.38 7.33
N PHE A 163 14.58 34.30 7.95
CA PHE A 163 15.35 35.44 8.46
C PHE A 163 16.67 35.51 7.69
N HIS A 164 16.82 36.57 6.90
CA HIS A 164 18.05 36.86 6.16
C HIS A 164 18.78 37.98 6.86
N TYR A 165 20.02 37.73 7.27
CA TYR A 165 20.92 38.70 7.88
C TYR A 165 22.14 38.91 6.98
N ASN A 166 22.31 40.14 6.51
CA ASN A 166 23.53 40.59 5.86
C ASN A 166 24.29 41.51 6.81
N GLY A 167 25.51 41.12 7.18
CA GLY A 167 26.36 41.81 8.15
C GLY A 167 27.67 42.35 7.57
N HIS A 168 27.68 42.87 6.34
CA HIS A 168 28.91 43.33 5.67
C HIS A 168 29.45 44.67 6.18
N GLY A 169 28.60 45.51 6.79
CA GLY A 169 28.95 46.83 7.33
C GLY A 169 29.22 46.85 8.84
N VAL A 170 29.26 45.68 9.47
CA VAL A 170 29.40 45.52 10.92
C VAL A 170 30.51 44.52 11.24
N PRO A 171 31.01 44.49 12.49
CA PRO A 171 32.02 43.51 12.87
C PRO A 171 31.56 42.06 12.75
N ARG A 172 32.53 41.14 12.77
CA ARG A 172 32.28 39.70 12.78
C ARG A 172 31.48 39.27 14.01
N PRO A 173 30.64 38.21 13.88
CA PRO A 173 30.00 37.58 15.03
C PRO A 173 31.02 37.19 16.11
N THR A 174 30.62 37.24 17.37
CA THR A 174 31.50 36.92 18.52
C THR A 174 31.37 35.46 18.96
N GLU A 175 32.38 34.92 19.66
CA GLU A 175 32.33 33.56 20.24
C GLU A 175 31.27 33.43 21.37
N ASN A 176 30.86 34.57 21.92
CA ASN A 176 29.76 34.67 22.88
C ASN A 176 28.40 34.45 22.19
N GLY A 177 28.34 34.43 20.86
CA GLY A 177 27.11 34.21 20.11
C GLY A 177 26.29 35.48 19.92
N GLU A 178 26.96 36.59 19.63
CA GLU A 178 26.35 37.88 19.34
C GLU A 178 26.57 38.24 17.87
N ILE A 179 25.55 38.82 17.26
CA ILE A 179 25.63 39.48 15.95
C ILE A 179 25.52 40.99 16.15
N TRP A 180 26.01 41.78 15.20
CA TRP A 180 26.08 43.22 15.36
C TRP A 180 24.98 43.96 14.59
N VAL A 181 24.44 45.00 15.22
CA VAL A 181 23.49 45.96 14.63
C VAL A 181 23.90 47.38 15.02
N PHE A 182 23.11 48.39 14.65
CA PHE A 182 23.46 49.80 14.91
C PHE A 182 22.70 50.38 16.10
N ASN A 183 23.22 51.47 16.65
CA ASN A 183 22.41 52.39 17.44
C ASN A 183 21.68 53.39 16.54
N LYS A 184 20.71 54.15 17.10
CA LYS A 184 19.89 55.11 16.33
C LYS A 184 20.69 56.19 15.57
N ASN A 185 21.91 56.47 16.03
CA ASN A 185 22.75 57.55 15.50
C ASN A 185 23.91 57.03 14.63
N PHE A 186 24.00 55.72 14.38
CA PHE A 186 25.08 55.07 13.62
C PHE A 186 26.50 55.37 14.13
N THR A 187 26.64 55.65 15.44
CA THR A 187 27.94 55.95 16.07
C THR A 187 28.61 54.72 16.69
N GLN A 188 27.82 53.70 17.04
CA GLN A 188 28.31 52.50 17.73
C GLN A 188 27.62 51.25 17.16
N TYR A 189 28.40 50.18 17.10
CA TYR A 189 27.90 48.82 16.87
C TYR A 189 27.36 48.26 18.19
N ILE A 190 26.14 47.75 18.17
CA ILE A 190 25.45 47.20 19.34
C ILE A 190 25.35 45.68 19.18
N PRO A 191 25.80 44.88 20.18
CA PRO A 191 25.68 43.44 20.12
C PRO A 191 24.22 43.01 20.33
N LEU A 192 23.77 42.07 19.50
CA LEU A 192 22.47 41.42 19.55
C LEU A 192 22.68 39.93 19.83
N SER A 193 22.19 39.46 20.97
CA SER A 193 22.33 38.06 21.37
C SER A 193 21.47 37.13 20.51
N ILE A 194 22.08 36.05 20.00
CA ILE A 194 21.35 35.02 19.25
C ILE A 194 20.31 34.30 20.14
N PHE A 195 20.56 34.21 21.46
CA PHE A 195 19.62 33.65 22.43
C PHE A 195 18.29 34.40 22.45
N ASP A 196 18.33 35.73 22.39
CA ASP A 196 17.14 36.57 22.33
C ASP A 196 16.44 36.47 20.98
N LEU A 197 17.22 36.42 19.90
CA LEU A 197 16.70 36.28 18.53
C LEU A 197 15.88 34.98 18.37
N GLN A 198 16.34 33.87 18.95
CA GLN A 198 15.60 32.59 18.99
C GLN A 198 14.22 32.75 19.62
N SER A 199 14.18 33.44 20.76
CA SER A 199 12.95 33.70 21.50
C SER A 199 11.96 34.56 20.72
N TRP A 200 12.43 35.55 19.96
CA TRP A 200 11.57 36.42 19.17
C TRP A 200 11.04 35.75 17.90
N MET A 201 11.89 34.94 17.25
CA MET A 201 11.58 34.31 15.97
C MET A 201 10.81 33.01 16.11
N GLY A 202 10.97 32.24 17.19
CA GLY A 202 10.25 30.97 17.40
C GLY A 202 10.54 29.87 16.36
N HIS A 203 9.99 28.68 16.59
CA HIS A 203 9.95 27.57 15.62
C HIS A 203 8.60 27.55 14.88
N PRO A 204 8.53 27.17 13.59
CA PRO A 204 9.63 26.81 12.68
C PRO A 204 10.25 28.04 11.96
N ALA A 205 11.57 28.04 11.76
CA ALA A 205 12.30 29.14 11.09
C ALA A 205 13.49 28.67 10.23
N VAL A 206 13.87 29.50 9.25
CA VAL A 206 15.06 29.33 8.39
C VAL A 206 15.92 30.58 8.52
N TYR A 207 17.23 30.41 8.72
CA TYR A 207 18.16 31.52 8.85
C TYR A 207 19.20 31.50 7.73
N VAL A 208 19.43 32.66 7.12
CA VAL A 208 20.46 32.90 6.10
C VAL A 208 21.44 33.92 6.67
N TRP A 209 22.68 33.50 6.84
CA TRP A 209 23.76 34.32 7.41
C TRP A 209 24.77 34.71 6.32
N ASP A 210 24.66 35.94 5.83
CA ASP A 210 25.64 36.53 4.91
C ASP A 210 26.55 37.50 5.66
N CYS A 211 27.59 36.97 6.27
CA CYS A 211 28.61 37.72 6.98
C CYS A 211 29.92 36.94 7.03
N HIS A 212 30.99 37.63 7.41
CA HIS A 212 32.25 37.00 7.79
C HIS A 212 32.07 36.11 9.04
N CYS A 213 32.79 34.99 9.11
CA CYS A 213 32.71 34.00 10.18
C CYS A 213 31.28 33.51 10.50
N ALA A 214 30.43 33.35 9.48
CA ALA A 214 29.02 32.96 9.65
C ALA A 214 28.82 31.61 10.39
N GLY A 215 29.77 30.68 10.27
CA GLY A 215 29.76 29.41 11.01
C GLY A 215 29.68 29.58 12.53
N LEU A 216 30.27 30.66 13.07
CA LEU A 216 30.23 30.97 14.50
C LEU A 216 28.80 31.30 14.98
N ALA A 217 28.02 32.01 14.15
CA ALA A 217 26.62 32.31 14.44
C ALA A 217 25.78 31.02 14.44
N VAL A 218 26.01 30.11 13.49
CA VAL A 218 25.32 28.81 13.42
C VAL A 218 25.66 27.96 14.65
N LYS A 219 26.94 27.83 14.99
CA LYS A 219 27.40 27.06 16.16
C LYS A 219 26.82 27.61 17.47
N SER A 220 26.85 28.93 17.63
CA SER A 220 26.28 29.60 18.81
C SER A 220 24.78 29.42 18.92
N PHE A 221 24.07 29.38 17.79
CA PHE A 221 22.63 29.10 17.77
C PHE A 221 22.29 27.73 18.38
N PHE A 222 23.01 26.67 18.00
CA PHE A 222 22.74 25.33 18.55
C PHE A 222 23.11 25.22 20.03
N ARG A 223 24.17 25.90 20.47
CA ARG A 223 24.50 26.02 21.91
C ARG A 223 23.32 26.63 22.67
N PHE A 224 22.81 27.78 22.22
CA PHE A 224 21.67 28.44 22.88
C PHE A 224 20.35 27.67 22.77
N ALA A 225 20.16 26.85 21.72
CA ALA A 225 19.01 25.97 21.62
C ALA A 225 18.99 24.90 22.73
N GLU A 226 20.16 24.37 23.12
CA GLU A 226 20.28 23.47 24.27
C GLU A 226 20.04 24.20 25.60
N ASP A 227 20.51 25.44 25.72
CA ASP A 227 20.31 26.23 26.94
C ASP A 227 18.82 26.58 27.14
N HIS A 228 18.09 26.90 26.07
CA HIS A 228 16.62 27.06 26.10
C HIS A 228 15.89 25.78 26.53
N GLU A 229 16.39 24.61 26.10
CA GLU A 229 15.82 23.32 26.50
C GLU A 229 16.04 23.05 27.99
N LYS A 230 17.25 23.30 28.51
CA LYS A 230 17.56 23.16 29.94
C LYS A 230 16.71 24.12 30.80
N GLU A 231 16.59 25.37 30.39
CA GLU A 231 15.78 26.37 31.09
C GLU A 231 14.28 26.01 31.06
N TRP A 232 13.79 25.44 29.95
CA TRP A 232 12.42 24.95 29.87
C TRP A 232 12.16 23.78 30.82
N VAL A 233 13.09 22.83 30.93
CA VAL A 233 12.97 21.69 31.86
C VAL A 233 12.94 22.19 33.31
N LYS A 234 13.86 23.08 33.68
CA LYS A 234 13.90 23.67 35.02
C LYS A 234 12.58 24.36 35.38
N GLN A 235 12.02 25.15 34.46
CA GLN A 235 10.74 25.85 34.70
C GLN A 235 9.55 24.89 34.73
N LEU A 236 9.61 23.75 34.04
CA LEU A 236 8.59 22.72 34.14
C LEU A 236 8.62 22.05 35.52
N ASP A 237 9.81 21.70 36.03
CA ASP A 237 9.97 21.09 37.35
C ASP A 237 9.43 22.02 38.45
N GLU A 238 9.81 23.30 38.42
CA GLU A 238 9.27 24.33 39.33
C GLU A 238 7.74 24.48 39.22
N HIS A 239 7.18 24.36 38.01
CA HIS A 239 5.73 24.43 37.79
C HIS A 239 4.99 23.19 38.32
N MET A 240 5.61 22.02 38.23
CA MET A 240 5.06 20.77 38.76
C MET A 240 5.07 20.78 40.29
N GLU A 241 6.10 21.34 40.91
CA GLU A 241 6.23 21.45 42.38
C GLU A 241 5.22 22.45 42.99
N THR A 242 4.89 23.52 42.27
CA THR A 242 4.04 24.62 42.79
C THR A 242 2.55 24.42 42.56
N ARG A 243 2.13 23.40 41.80
CA ARG A 243 0.72 23.21 41.42
C ARG A 243 -0.11 22.57 42.56
N PRO A 244 -1.23 23.18 42.98
CA PRO A 244 -2.10 22.60 43.99
C PRO A 244 -2.89 21.38 43.46
N PRO A 245 -3.26 20.41 44.33
CA PRO A 245 -4.03 19.23 43.93
C PRO A 245 -5.44 19.57 43.44
N PRO A 246 -6.05 18.74 42.56
CA PRO A 246 -5.59 17.41 42.15
C PRO A 246 -4.53 17.46 41.05
N LEU A 247 -3.47 16.65 41.23
CA LEU A 247 -2.42 16.48 40.25
C LEU A 247 -2.90 15.54 39.13
N PRO A 248 -2.51 15.78 37.86
CA PRO A 248 -2.82 14.87 36.77
C PRO A 248 -2.14 13.50 36.98
N ILE A 249 -2.75 12.43 36.47
CA ILE A 249 -2.21 11.07 36.57
C ILE A 249 -0.96 10.99 35.68
N ILE A 250 0.22 10.84 36.29
CA ILE A 250 1.49 10.64 35.60
C ILE A 250 1.80 9.15 35.55
N GLN A 251 1.93 8.57 34.37
CA GLN A 251 2.48 7.22 34.20
C GLN A 251 4.01 7.29 34.14
N ALA A 252 4.71 6.27 34.67
CA ALA A 252 6.17 6.26 34.76
C ALA A 252 6.87 6.36 33.39
N GLU A 253 6.21 5.93 32.32
CA GLU A 253 6.73 5.92 30.95
C GLU A 253 6.46 7.22 30.16
N MET A 254 5.76 8.20 30.74
CA MET A 254 5.43 9.45 30.02
C MET A 254 6.67 10.28 29.72
N SER A 255 6.77 10.77 28.48
CA SER A 255 7.78 11.73 28.05
C SER A 255 7.61 13.09 28.75
N LEU A 256 8.69 13.90 28.77
CA LEU A 256 8.65 15.25 29.35
C LEU A 256 7.62 16.17 28.68
N GLU A 257 7.36 15.98 27.38
CA GLU A 257 6.37 16.76 26.62
C GLU A 257 4.94 16.38 26.98
N GLU A 258 4.67 15.08 27.16
CA GLU A 258 3.37 14.58 27.62
C GLU A 258 3.10 15.02 29.06
N LYS A 259 4.13 15.02 29.92
CA LYS A 259 4.05 15.59 31.27
C LYS A 259 3.71 17.08 31.21
N ALA A 260 4.44 17.88 30.43
CA ALA A 260 4.13 19.30 30.27
C ALA A 260 2.69 19.55 29.79
N SER A 261 2.21 18.77 28.81
CA SER A 261 0.83 18.87 28.33
C SER A 261 -0.21 18.51 29.39
N ALA A 262 0.03 17.46 30.19
CA ALA A 262 -0.86 17.07 31.28
C ALA A 262 -0.94 18.15 32.37
N PHE A 263 0.18 18.83 32.62
CA PHE A 263 0.26 19.98 33.51
C PHE A 263 -0.13 21.31 32.83
N GLY A 264 -0.62 21.31 31.59
CA GLY A 264 -1.00 22.55 30.89
C GLY A 264 0.13 23.57 30.77
N PHE A 265 1.39 23.11 30.86
CA PHE A 265 2.57 23.95 30.72
C PHE A 265 2.85 24.25 29.24
N ARG A 266 3.63 25.29 28.98
CA ARG A 266 3.95 25.71 27.60
C ARG A 266 4.70 24.61 26.83
N LYS A 267 4.45 24.51 25.52
CA LYS A 267 5.14 23.56 24.64
C LYS A 267 6.66 23.76 24.69
N LYS A 268 7.40 22.66 24.57
CA LYS A 268 8.87 22.66 24.52
C LYS A 268 9.36 23.44 23.28
N PRO A 269 10.34 24.33 23.41
CA PRO A 269 10.92 25.02 22.26
C PRO A 269 11.72 24.03 21.40
N ASN A 270 11.43 23.98 20.09
CA ASN A 270 12.11 23.07 19.16
C ASN A 270 13.08 23.81 18.22
N PHE A 271 14.01 24.57 18.80
CA PHE A 271 14.97 25.37 18.03
C PHE A 271 16.01 24.50 17.28
N LYS A 272 16.28 23.28 17.76
CA LYS A 272 17.19 22.33 17.10
C LYS A 272 16.74 21.90 15.71
N GLU A 273 15.45 22.02 15.40
CA GLU A 273 14.90 21.72 14.08
C GLU A 273 14.95 22.89 13.08
N CYS A 274 15.36 24.08 13.52
CA CYS A 274 15.54 25.24 12.64
C CYS A 274 16.64 24.99 11.62
N ILE A 275 16.45 25.52 10.42
CA ILE A 275 17.36 25.32 9.30
C ILE A 275 18.26 26.55 9.16
N HIS A 276 19.55 26.34 8.99
CA HIS A 276 20.54 27.40 8.87
C HIS A 276 21.37 27.22 7.60
N ILE A 277 21.68 28.31 6.93
CA ILE A 277 22.72 28.38 5.91
C ILE A 277 23.58 29.61 6.18
N GLY A 278 24.89 29.46 6.03
CA GLY A 278 25.86 30.53 6.27
C GLY A 278 26.90 30.59 5.17
N ALA A 279 27.40 31.80 4.92
CA ALA A 279 28.27 32.10 3.81
C ALA A 279 29.68 31.48 3.93
N CYS A 280 30.21 31.36 5.15
CA CYS A 280 31.59 30.93 5.40
C CYS A 280 31.73 30.14 6.72
N GLY A 281 32.85 29.42 6.89
CA GLY A 281 33.18 28.69 8.11
C GLY A 281 33.48 29.57 9.32
N ASP A 282 33.71 28.96 10.49
CA ASP A 282 33.88 29.65 11.79
C ASP A 282 35.03 30.68 11.82
N GLN A 283 36.09 30.46 11.03
CA GLN A 283 37.29 31.31 11.00
C GLN A 283 37.59 31.87 9.61
N GLU A 284 36.65 31.78 8.68
CA GLU A 284 36.84 32.19 7.29
C GLU A 284 36.27 33.59 7.04
N LEU A 285 36.88 34.28 6.07
CA LEU A 285 36.41 35.57 5.58
C LEU A 285 35.71 35.38 4.23
N LEU A 286 34.94 36.39 3.82
CA LEU A 286 34.26 36.37 2.53
C LEU A 286 35.26 36.76 1.44
N PRO A 287 35.07 36.30 0.19
CA PRO A 287 35.92 36.70 -0.93
C PRO A 287 35.88 38.21 -1.16
N MET A 288 37.06 38.83 -1.33
CA MET A 288 37.21 40.28 -1.52
C MET A 288 37.68 40.70 -2.92
N ASP A 289 37.71 39.78 -3.89
CA ASP A 289 38.10 40.07 -5.27
C ASP A 289 37.17 41.12 -5.90
N SER A 290 37.74 42.24 -6.35
CA SER A 290 37.02 43.35 -6.99
C SER A 290 36.13 42.98 -8.18
N ARG A 291 36.40 41.86 -8.84
CA ARG A 291 35.62 41.37 -10.00
C ARG A 291 34.34 40.67 -9.59
N LEU A 292 34.23 40.22 -8.34
CA LEU A 292 33.08 39.55 -7.79
C LEU A 292 32.18 40.53 -7.01
N PRO A 293 30.88 40.22 -6.84
CA PRO A 293 30.03 40.94 -5.90
C PRO A 293 30.50 40.73 -4.45
N ALA A 294 30.31 41.75 -3.61
CA ALA A 294 30.57 41.65 -2.17
C ALA A 294 29.63 40.63 -1.52
N ASP A 295 28.36 40.60 -1.95
CA ASP A 295 27.34 39.63 -1.53
C ASP A 295 27.34 38.36 -2.39
N LEU A 296 28.52 37.78 -2.64
CA LEU A 296 28.67 36.59 -3.49
C LEU A 296 27.79 35.42 -3.04
N PHE A 297 27.67 35.20 -1.72
CA PHE A 297 26.82 34.14 -1.18
C PHE A 297 25.33 34.39 -1.47
N THR A 298 24.83 35.58 -1.16
CA THR A 298 23.45 35.97 -1.46
C THR A 298 23.17 35.96 -2.97
N SER A 299 24.12 36.43 -3.78
CA SER A 299 24.06 36.39 -5.24
C SER A 299 23.99 34.96 -5.78
N CYS A 300 24.77 34.03 -5.22
CA CYS A 300 24.68 32.60 -5.56
C CYS A 300 23.29 32.04 -5.27
N ILE A 301 22.70 32.39 -4.11
CA ILE A 301 21.42 31.85 -3.67
C ILE A 301 20.25 32.40 -4.50
N LEU A 302 20.23 33.71 -4.74
CA LEU A 302 19.07 34.40 -5.28
C LEU A 302 19.12 34.61 -6.79
N THR A 303 20.33 34.69 -7.35
CA THR A 303 20.60 34.91 -8.77
C THR A 303 21.64 33.90 -9.29
N PRO A 304 21.34 32.59 -9.20
CA PRO A 304 22.31 31.53 -9.47
C PRO A 304 22.82 31.55 -10.92
N ILE A 305 21.93 31.79 -11.90
CA ILE A 305 22.31 31.78 -13.32
C ILE A 305 23.30 32.92 -13.61
N GLN A 306 22.96 34.14 -13.22
CA GLN A 306 23.84 35.30 -13.42
C GLN A 306 25.20 35.11 -12.75
N THR A 307 25.19 34.65 -11.49
CA THR A 307 26.42 34.39 -10.73
C THR A 307 27.28 33.31 -11.38
N SER A 308 26.67 32.22 -11.84
CA SER A 308 27.39 31.11 -12.47
C SER A 308 28.03 31.50 -13.81
N VAL A 309 27.36 32.28 -14.64
CA VAL A 309 27.90 32.76 -15.93
C VAL A 309 29.04 33.76 -15.68
N LEU A 310 28.85 34.71 -14.76
CA LEU A 310 29.89 35.66 -14.35
C LEU A 310 31.14 34.90 -13.89
N TRP A 311 30.96 33.98 -12.93
CA TRP A 311 32.05 33.22 -12.36
C TRP A 311 32.76 32.34 -13.40
N TYR A 312 32.02 31.72 -14.32
CA TYR A 312 32.60 30.91 -15.40
C TYR A 312 33.49 31.73 -16.34
N ILE A 313 33.09 32.96 -16.69
CA ILE A 313 33.91 33.87 -17.51
C ILE A 313 35.20 34.24 -16.78
N LEU A 314 35.10 34.58 -15.48
CA LEU A 314 36.26 34.99 -14.67
C LEU A 314 37.24 33.83 -14.43
N LYS A 315 36.72 32.65 -14.07
CA LYS A 315 37.51 31.45 -13.78
C LYS A 315 38.34 31.01 -14.99
N ASN A 316 37.75 31.06 -16.19
CA ASN A 316 38.41 30.64 -17.41
C ASN A 316 39.18 31.76 -18.12
N HIS A 317 39.28 32.96 -17.52
CA HIS A 317 39.94 34.14 -18.09
C HIS A 317 39.39 34.55 -19.47
N LEU A 318 38.05 34.54 -19.62
CA LEU A 318 37.38 34.80 -20.90
C LEU A 318 36.93 36.25 -21.07
N GLU A 319 37.43 37.16 -20.24
CA GLU A 319 37.07 38.57 -20.17
C GLU A 319 37.32 39.29 -21.51
N ASP A 320 38.39 38.90 -22.23
CA ASP A 320 38.73 39.46 -23.55
C ASP A 320 37.72 39.07 -24.64
N ARG A 321 37.09 37.90 -24.50
CA ARG A 321 36.13 37.36 -25.49
C ARG A 321 34.70 37.77 -25.16
N PHE A 322 34.37 37.85 -23.87
CA PHE A 322 33.02 38.12 -23.39
C PHE A 322 33.04 39.24 -22.36
N PRO A 323 32.46 40.42 -22.66
CA PRO A 323 32.38 41.49 -21.69
C PRO A 323 31.48 41.06 -20.53
N VAL A 324 31.89 41.35 -19.29
CA VAL A 324 31.16 40.96 -18.06
C VAL A 324 29.70 41.45 -18.05
N THR A 325 29.38 42.53 -18.76
CA THR A 325 28.01 43.05 -18.94
C THR A 325 27.07 42.12 -19.72
N ILE A 326 27.58 41.05 -20.33
CA ILE A 326 26.78 40.07 -21.08
C ILE A 326 25.79 39.35 -20.17
N VAL A 327 26.11 39.21 -18.89
CA VAL A 327 25.30 38.54 -17.87
C VAL A 327 23.94 39.22 -17.68
N ASP A 328 23.87 40.54 -17.87
CA ASP A 328 22.63 41.31 -17.76
C ASP A 328 21.81 41.33 -19.07
N LYS A 329 22.39 40.85 -20.17
CA LYS A 329 21.83 40.92 -21.53
C LYS A 329 21.40 39.56 -22.08
N ILE A 330 21.36 38.51 -21.25
CA ILE A 330 20.90 37.19 -21.69
C ILE A 330 19.42 37.29 -22.11
N PRO A 331 19.06 36.95 -23.36
CA PRO A 331 17.71 37.14 -23.87
C PRO A 331 16.71 36.19 -23.19
N GLY A 332 15.49 36.68 -22.98
CA GLY A 332 14.37 35.89 -22.50
C GLY A 332 13.95 36.12 -21.05
N GLN A 333 13.17 35.17 -20.52
CA GLN A 333 12.62 35.24 -19.18
C GLN A 333 12.84 33.91 -18.44
N LEU A 334 13.15 33.97 -17.14
CA LEU A 334 13.41 32.79 -16.31
C LEU A 334 12.25 31.78 -16.24
N SER A 335 11.01 32.24 -16.46
CA SER A 335 9.81 31.40 -16.47
C SER A 335 9.57 30.70 -17.81
N ASP A 336 10.05 31.27 -18.91
CA ASP A 336 9.81 30.76 -20.26
C ASP A 336 10.97 29.89 -20.74
N ARG A 337 10.75 28.57 -20.66
CA ARG A 337 11.71 27.51 -21.04
C ARG A 337 12.06 27.49 -22.51
N ARG A 338 11.32 28.20 -23.36
CA ARG A 338 11.62 28.33 -24.79
C ARG A 338 12.70 29.37 -25.06
N THR A 339 12.90 30.29 -24.12
CA THR A 339 13.94 31.31 -24.20
C THR A 339 15.26 30.80 -23.64
N MET A 340 16.38 31.34 -24.11
CA MET A 340 17.73 30.97 -23.65
C MET A 340 17.87 31.08 -22.12
N LEU A 341 17.45 32.20 -21.52
CA LEU A 341 17.51 32.38 -20.07
C LEU A 341 16.65 31.36 -19.30
N GLY A 342 15.46 31.06 -19.78
CA GLY A 342 14.57 30.08 -19.13
C GLY A 342 15.03 28.64 -19.33
N GLU A 343 15.62 28.29 -20.47
CA GLU A 343 16.24 26.98 -20.71
C GLU A 343 17.43 26.76 -19.77
N LEU A 344 18.34 27.74 -19.65
CA LEU A 344 19.45 27.69 -18.68
C LEU A 344 18.96 27.47 -17.26
N ASN A 345 17.94 28.22 -16.83
CA ASN A 345 17.36 28.07 -15.50
C ASN A 345 16.75 26.68 -15.27
N TRP A 346 16.14 26.11 -16.31
CA TRP A 346 15.56 24.78 -16.25
C TRP A 346 16.62 23.67 -16.18
N ILE A 347 17.69 23.77 -16.99
CA ILE A 347 18.84 22.84 -16.93
C ILE A 347 19.54 22.96 -15.58
N PHE A 348 19.79 24.17 -15.09
CA PHE A 348 20.38 24.40 -13.76
C PHE A 348 19.56 23.75 -12.65
N THR A 349 18.24 23.90 -12.70
CA THR A 349 17.32 23.25 -11.76
C THR A 349 17.43 21.73 -11.83
N ALA A 350 17.52 21.15 -13.03
CA ALA A 350 17.66 19.70 -13.22
C ALA A 350 19.00 19.17 -12.67
N ILE A 351 20.11 19.86 -12.96
CA ILE A 351 21.44 19.49 -12.50
C ILE A 351 21.53 19.57 -10.97
N THR A 352 21.17 20.70 -10.37
CA THR A 352 21.27 20.89 -8.91
C THR A 352 20.37 19.94 -8.12
N ASP A 353 19.15 19.67 -8.60
CA ASP A 353 18.24 18.69 -7.98
C ASP A 353 18.78 17.26 -8.08
N THR A 354 19.48 16.94 -9.18
CA THR A 354 20.11 15.63 -9.40
C THR A 354 21.35 15.44 -8.53
N ILE A 355 22.20 16.46 -8.40
CA ILE A 355 23.36 16.45 -7.49
C ILE A 355 22.88 16.25 -6.05
N ALA A 356 21.86 17.00 -5.63
CA ALA A 356 21.30 16.87 -4.29
C ALA A 356 20.71 15.48 -4.04
N TRP A 357 19.94 14.92 -4.97
CA TRP A 357 19.34 13.60 -4.79
C TRP A 357 20.35 12.45 -4.78
N SER A 358 21.42 12.54 -5.59
CA SER A 358 22.48 11.54 -5.63
C SER A 358 23.42 11.60 -4.42
N SER A 359 23.56 12.77 -3.79
CA SER A 359 24.51 12.98 -2.70
C SER A 359 23.87 12.94 -1.31
N LEU A 360 22.56 13.18 -1.17
CA LEU A 360 21.88 13.31 0.13
C LEU A 360 21.09 12.04 0.51
N PRO A 361 20.97 11.74 1.82
CA PRO A 361 20.01 10.77 2.31
C PRO A 361 18.57 11.16 1.93
N LYS A 362 17.74 10.16 1.61
CA LYS A 362 16.36 10.35 1.11
C LYS A 362 15.51 11.25 2.00
N GLU A 363 15.61 11.10 3.32
CA GLU A 363 14.84 11.89 4.29
C GLU A 363 15.24 13.37 4.28
N LEU A 364 16.55 13.64 4.24
CA LEU A 364 17.08 14.99 4.20
C LEU A 364 16.75 15.67 2.87
N PHE A 365 16.87 14.94 1.75
CA PHE A 365 16.47 15.41 0.43
C PHE A 365 14.99 15.82 0.42
N GLN A 366 14.10 14.97 0.95
CA GLN A 366 12.67 15.30 1.05
C GLN A 366 12.42 16.55 1.88
N LYS A 367 13.05 16.63 3.08
CA LYS A 367 12.90 17.77 4.00
C LYS A 367 13.30 19.11 3.36
N LEU A 368 14.42 19.13 2.61
CA LEU A 368 14.98 20.36 2.06
C LEU A 368 14.47 20.70 0.65
N PHE A 369 14.32 19.72 -0.24
CA PHE A 369 14.06 19.93 -1.67
C PHE A 369 12.60 19.70 -2.10
N ARG A 370 11.72 19.17 -1.23
CA ARG A 370 10.34 18.80 -1.63
C ARG A 370 9.22 19.40 -0.78
N LEU A 371 9.43 19.62 0.53
CA LEU A 371 8.37 20.11 1.41
C LEU A 371 7.95 21.56 1.13
N ASP A 372 8.93 22.46 0.98
CA ASP A 372 8.72 23.90 0.83
C ASP A 372 9.41 24.43 -0.43
N LEU A 373 8.66 25.16 -1.26
CA LEU A 373 9.12 25.71 -2.54
C LEU A 373 10.26 26.70 -2.37
N LEU A 374 10.18 27.58 -1.36
CA LEU A 374 11.21 28.59 -1.14
C LEU A 374 12.48 27.94 -0.64
N LEU A 375 12.36 27.06 0.37
CA LEU A 375 13.48 26.31 0.90
C LEU A 375 14.17 25.47 -0.18
N ALA A 376 13.41 24.74 -0.99
CA ALA A 376 13.96 23.94 -2.08
C ALA A 376 14.74 24.78 -3.09
N SER A 377 14.29 26.01 -3.33
CA SER A 377 14.98 26.93 -4.25
C SER A 377 16.27 27.46 -3.66
N VAL A 378 16.24 27.85 -2.39
CA VAL A 378 17.43 28.26 -1.65
C VAL A 378 18.47 27.14 -1.60
N PHE A 379 18.08 25.90 -1.30
CA PHE A 379 19.02 24.78 -1.24
C PHE A 379 19.52 24.31 -2.62
N ARG A 380 18.72 24.41 -3.69
CA ARG A 380 19.21 24.21 -5.07
C ARG A 380 20.32 25.20 -5.41
N SER A 381 20.13 26.47 -5.08
CA SER A 381 21.15 27.49 -5.29
C SER A 381 22.31 27.40 -4.30
N PHE A 382 22.09 26.86 -3.10
CA PHE A 382 23.16 26.58 -2.12
C PHE A 382 24.16 25.53 -2.65
N VAL A 383 23.70 24.57 -3.45
CA VAL A 383 24.59 23.62 -4.15
C VAL A 383 25.56 24.34 -5.09
N LEU A 384 25.11 25.40 -5.78
CA LEU A 384 26.00 26.28 -6.56
C LEU A 384 26.93 27.08 -5.65
N ALA A 385 26.42 27.64 -4.54
CA ALA A 385 27.24 28.37 -3.59
C ALA A 385 28.38 27.50 -3.02
N ASN A 386 28.13 26.21 -2.76
CA ASN A 386 29.16 25.24 -2.33
C ASN A 386 30.30 25.10 -3.33
N ARG A 387 30.03 25.21 -4.63
CA ARG A 387 31.03 25.18 -5.69
C ARG A 387 31.75 26.51 -5.84
N VAL A 388 31.00 27.61 -6.03
CA VAL A 388 31.56 28.94 -6.33
C VAL A 388 32.36 29.49 -5.15
N MET A 389 31.84 29.38 -3.93
CA MET A 389 32.54 29.86 -2.74
C MET A 389 33.78 29.00 -2.45
N GLY A 390 33.66 27.68 -2.61
CA GLY A 390 34.76 26.74 -2.34
C GLY A 390 35.99 27.01 -3.21
N GLU A 391 35.80 27.32 -4.49
CA GLU A 391 36.91 27.72 -5.38
C GLU A 391 37.51 29.09 -5.03
N ASN A 392 36.77 29.96 -4.35
CA ASN A 392 37.25 31.23 -3.80
C ASN A 392 37.75 31.10 -2.35
N GLN A 393 38.17 29.89 -1.93
CA GLN A 393 38.71 29.59 -0.59
C GLN A 393 37.74 29.89 0.57
N CYS A 394 36.43 29.75 0.33
CA CYS A 394 35.39 30.03 1.31
C CYS A 394 34.38 28.88 1.38
N HIS A 395 34.17 28.29 2.56
CA HIS A 395 33.33 27.11 2.73
C HIS A 395 31.97 27.48 3.31
N VAL A 396 30.92 27.32 2.51
CA VAL A 396 29.54 27.50 2.96
C VAL A 396 29.15 26.46 4.01
N VAL A 397 28.39 26.91 5.01
CA VAL A 397 27.91 26.05 6.11
C VAL A 397 26.39 25.88 6.01
N SER A 398 25.89 24.70 6.38
CA SER A 398 24.46 24.46 6.51
C SER A 398 24.15 23.59 7.73
N CYS A 399 22.98 23.81 8.33
CA CYS A 399 22.37 22.88 9.26
C CYS A 399 20.92 22.58 8.80
N PRO A 400 20.58 21.33 8.45
CA PRO A 400 21.44 20.15 8.43
C PRO A 400 22.64 20.26 7.48
N SER A 401 23.75 19.59 7.83
CA SER A 401 24.99 19.64 7.03
C SER A 401 24.82 18.88 5.72
N LEU A 402 25.23 19.49 4.61
CA LEU A 402 25.31 18.85 3.31
C LEU A 402 26.74 18.32 3.08
N PRO A 403 26.91 17.15 2.43
CA PRO A 403 28.21 16.70 1.98
C PRO A 403 28.75 17.66 0.92
N SER A 404 30.07 17.68 0.77
CA SER A 404 30.73 18.51 -0.24
C SER A 404 30.38 18.00 -1.65
N VAL A 405 29.79 18.87 -2.47
CA VAL A 405 29.29 18.54 -3.83
C VAL A 405 29.97 19.38 -4.92
N HIS A 406 31.03 20.11 -4.57
CA HIS A 406 31.75 21.00 -5.48
C HIS A 406 32.36 20.30 -6.71
N SER A 407 32.83 19.05 -6.55
CA SER A 407 33.53 18.27 -7.59
C SER A 407 32.65 17.24 -8.30
N HIS A 408 31.33 17.36 -8.20
CA HIS A 408 30.41 16.39 -8.76
C HIS A 408 30.39 16.44 -10.31
N PRO A 409 30.46 15.30 -11.05
CA PRO A 409 30.62 15.28 -12.52
C PRO A 409 29.55 16.03 -13.33
N LEU A 410 28.31 16.13 -12.82
CA LEU A 410 27.26 16.90 -13.49
C LEU A 410 27.55 18.41 -13.60
N TRP A 411 28.53 18.92 -12.86
CA TRP A 411 29.01 20.28 -13.06
C TRP A 411 29.72 20.48 -14.40
N ASP A 412 30.35 19.43 -14.94
CA ASP A 412 30.97 19.49 -16.27
C ASP A 412 29.92 19.69 -17.37
N ALA A 413 28.75 19.06 -17.20
CA ALA A 413 27.60 19.26 -18.09
C ALA A 413 27.02 20.68 -17.98
N TRP A 414 27.07 21.29 -16.78
CA TRP A 414 26.68 22.68 -16.58
C TRP A 414 27.66 23.65 -17.24
N ASP A 415 28.96 23.41 -17.08
CA ASP A 415 30.01 24.21 -17.68
C ASP A 415 29.93 24.19 -19.22
N TYR A 416 29.72 23.00 -19.80
CA TYR A 416 29.46 22.85 -21.24
C TYR A 416 28.20 23.60 -21.70
N THR A 417 27.14 23.59 -20.88
CA THR A 417 25.90 24.34 -21.16
C THR A 417 26.12 25.85 -21.17
N ILE A 418 26.93 26.37 -20.24
CA ILE A 418 27.31 27.79 -20.24
C ILE A 418 28.16 28.12 -21.47
N ASP A 419 29.13 27.27 -21.83
CA ASP A 419 30.01 27.50 -22.99
C ASP A 419 29.22 27.58 -24.31
N LEU A 420 28.24 26.68 -24.48
CA LEU A 420 27.34 26.70 -25.63
C LEU A 420 26.50 27.99 -25.66
N CYS A 421 25.96 28.40 -24.51
CA CYS A 421 25.18 29.63 -24.39
C CYS A 421 26.03 30.86 -24.77
N LEU A 422 27.22 30.99 -24.22
CA LEU A 422 28.12 32.12 -24.50
C LEU A 422 28.51 32.15 -25.99
N SER A 423 28.80 30.98 -26.58
CA SER A 423 29.11 30.85 -28.01
C SER A 423 27.95 31.34 -28.90
N GLN A 424 26.71 30.97 -28.58
CA GLN A 424 25.53 31.43 -29.30
C GLN A 424 25.34 32.95 -29.14
N MET A 425 25.53 33.50 -27.93
CA MET A 425 25.47 34.95 -27.69
C MET A 425 26.52 35.74 -28.48
N GLN A 426 27.70 35.16 -28.72
CA GLN A 426 28.71 35.76 -29.61
C GLN A 426 28.23 35.83 -31.06
N GLY A 427 27.53 34.80 -31.52
CA GLY A 427 26.92 34.75 -32.85
C GLY A 427 25.92 35.87 -33.11
N PHE A 428 25.14 36.26 -32.09
CA PHE A 428 24.20 37.39 -32.17
C PHE A 428 24.88 38.78 -32.12
N THR A 429 26.05 38.88 -31.49
CA THR A 429 26.74 40.16 -31.26
C THR A 429 27.79 40.50 -32.31
N THR A 430 28.26 39.53 -33.10
CA THR A 430 29.26 39.73 -34.16
C THR A 430 28.78 39.21 -35.53
N PRO A 431 28.40 40.08 -36.49
CA PRO A 431 27.93 39.66 -37.83
C PRO A 431 29.02 39.05 -38.73
N LYS A 432 30.29 39.02 -38.30
CA LYS A 432 31.45 38.68 -39.14
C LYS A 432 32.24 37.51 -38.56
N GLN A 433 31.70 36.29 -38.63
CA GLN A 433 32.51 35.06 -38.66
C GLN A 433 31.67 33.80 -39.00
N LYS A 434 30.93 33.83 -40.11
CA LYS A 434 30.16 32.67 -40.60
C LYS A 434 31.00 31.54 -41.22
N LEU A 435 32.33 31.61 -41.25
CA LEU A 435 33.18 30.54 -41.79
C LEU A 435 33.59 29.47 -40.75
N TRP A 436 33.61 29.78 -39.45
CA TRP A 436 34.08 28.84 -38.43
C TRP A 436 32.99 27.88 -37.93
N SER A 437 31.72 28.32 -37.96
CA SER A 437 30.57 27.49 -37.54
C SER A 437 30.32 26.31 -38.48
N VAL A 438 30.51 26.51 -39.79
CA VAL A 438 30.38 25.45 -40.81
C VAL A 438 31.50 24.41 -40.69
N ALA A 439 32.72 24.84 -40.33
CA ALA A 439 33.84 23.92 -40.12
C ALA A 439 33.65 23.01 -38.88
N LYS A 440 32.96 23.50 -37.85
CA LYS A 440 32.68 22.74 -36.61
C LYS A 440 31.61 21.66 -36.82
N GLU A 441 30.58 21.93 -37.64
CA GLU A 441 29.57 20.95 -38.03
C GLU A 441 30.14 19.83 -38.94
N ILE A 442 31.10 20.16 -39.80
CA ILE A 442 31.78 19.19 -40.67
C ILE A 442 32.74 18.27 -39.88
N TYR A 443 33.36 18.76 -38.80
CA TYR A 443 34.30 17.97 -38.00
C TYR A 443 33.58 16.96 -37.07
N PHE A 444 32.41 17.30 -36.52
CA PHE A 444 31.63 16.39 -35.66
C PHE A 444 30.81 15.35 -36.44
N SER A 445 30.40 15.66 -37.66
CA SER A 445 29.64 14.72 -38.51
C SER A 445 30.48 13.53 -39.04
N ARG A 446 31.79 13.48 -38.73
CA ARG A 446 32.69 12.41 -39.19
C ARG A 446 32.87 11.24 -38.21
N SER A 447 32.30 11.28 -37.00
CA SER A 447 32.47 10.21 -36.01
C SER A 447 31.27 9.27 -35.82
N SER A 448 30.19 9.41 -36.59
CA SER A 448 29.16 8.36 -36.66
C SER A 448 28.37 8.48 -37.95
N VAL A 449 28.20 7.35 -38.65
CA VAL A 449 27.45 7.14 -39.89
C VAL A 449 28.21 7.43 -41.20
N ARG A 450 28.61 6.35 -41.89
CA ARG A 450 28.82 6.34 -43.34
C ARG A 450 27.45 6.52 -44.00
N HIS A 451 27.24 7.57 -44.79
CA HIS A 451 26.47 7.64 -46.05
C HIS A 451 26.59 9.08 -46.59
N GLU A 452 26.96 9.22 -47.86
CA GLU A 452 27.14 10.50 -48.55
C GLU A 452 25.77 11.18 -48.79
N MET A 453 25.56 12.38 -48.25
CA MET A 453 24.56 13.32 -48.75
C MET A 453 25.22 14.68 -48.98
N LEU A 454 25.16 15.15 -50.23
CA LEU A 454 25.54 16.49 -50.67
C LEU A 454 24.49 17.50 -50.19
N ILE A 455 24.91 18.53 -49.46
CA ILE A 455 24.06 19.66 -49.03
C ILE A 455 24.40 20.89 -49.89
N ASP A 456 23.38 21.50 -50.50
CA ASP A 456 23.44 22.70 -51.34
C ASP A 456 23.68 23.97 -50.50
N VAL A 457 24.69 24.77 -50.87
CA VAL A 457 25.25 25.91 -50.13
C VAL A 457 24.76 27.24 -50.71
N SER A 458 23.45 27.40 -50.89
CA SER A 458 22.90 28.54 -51.64
C SER A 458 21.86 29.40 -50.89
N SER A 459 21.51 29.08 -49.63
CA SER A 459 20.37 29.70 -48.94
C SER A 459 20.69 30.60 -47.73
N GLN A 460 21.87 31.25 -47.68
CA GLN A 460 22.22 32.15 -46.56
C GLN A 460 22.60 33.57 -47.00
N LEU A 461 21.59 34.42 -47.24
CA LEU A 461 21.72 35.89 -47.25
C LEU A 461 20.35 36.51 -46.88
N ALA A 462 19.95 36.39 -45.62
CA ALA A 462 18.88 37.19 -45.02
C ALA A 462 19.27 37.57 -43.58
N PRO A 463 18.90 38.77 -43.10
CA PRO A 463 19.19 39.20 -41.73
C PRO A 463 18.33 38.40 -40.73
N ILE A 464 18.97 37.89 -39.68
CA ILE A 464 18.38 36.96 -38.70
C ILE A 464 17.61 37.75 -37.64
N ASP A 465 16.32 37.46 -37.51
CA ASP A 465 15.42 37.88 -36.42
C ASP A 465 15.64 37.01 -35.17
N GLU A 466 15.02 37.33 -34.02
CA GLU A 466 15.10 36.58 -32.73
C GLU A 466 14.75 35.06 -32.76
N GLY A 467 14.56 34.46 -33.96
CA GLY A 467 14.10 33.10 -34.19
C GLY A 467 15.16 31.99 -34.34
N ASP A 468 16.46 32.29 -34.45
CA ASP A 468 17.51 31.26 -34.65
C ASP A 468 18.16 30.76 -33.34
N TYR A 469 17.38 30.62 -32.26
CA TYR A 469 17.87 29.99 -31.03
C TYR A 469 17.90 28.46 -31.18
N THR A 470 19.08 27.86 -31.01
CA THR A 470 19.24 26.40 -31.01
C THR A 470 19.19 25.87 -29.58
N HIS A 471 18.17 25.06 -29.31
CA HIS A 471 17.94 24.43 -27.99
C HIS A 471 19.08 23.48 -27.60
N ASN A 472 19.38 23.44 -26.30
CA ASN A 472 20.38 22.55 -25.75
C ASN A 472 19.91 21.07 -25.75
N TRP A 473 20.79 20.16 -26.14
CA TRP A 473 20.53 18.71 -26.23
C TRP A 473 20.59 17.98 -24.88
N PHE A 474 20.92 18.69 -23.79
CA PHE A 474 21.09 18.15 -22.44
C PHE A 474 19.98 17.16 -22.05
N PHE A 475 18.71 17.55 -22.18
CA PHE A 475 17.60 16.67 -21.78
C PHE A 475 17.51 15.40 -22.64
N ILE A 476 17.83 15.48 -23.93
CA ILE A 476 17.83 14.34 -24.83
C ILE A 476 18.95 13.37 -24.45
N GLU A 477 20.16 13.88 -24.22
CA GLU A 477 21.31 13.08 -23.78
C GLU A 477 21.05 12.41 -22.43
N GLN A 478 20.44 13.12 -21.47
CA GLN A 478 20.09 12.53 -20.17
C GLN A 478 18.99 11.46 -20.28
N LEU A 479 17.99 11.62 -21.16
CA LEU A 479 17.00 10.58 -21.42
C LEU A 479 17.64 9.35 -22.08
N GLN A 480 18.57 9.55 -23.01
CA GLN A 480 19.31 8.45 -23.65
C GLN A 480 20.20 7.72 -22.64
N ALA A 481 20.88 8.43 -21.75
CA ALA A 481 21.65 7.82 -20.66
C ALA A 481 20.75 7.00 -19.72
N PHE A 482 19.55 7.49 -19.41
CA PHE A 482 18.56 6.74 -18.63
C PHE A 482 18.07 5.49 -19.36
N GLU A 483 17.85 5.56 -20.67
CA GLU A 483 17.48 4.40 -21.50
C GLU A 483 18.59 3.34 -21.56
N VAL A 484 19.86 3.76 -21.69
CA VAL A 484 21.01 2.86 -21.61
C VAL A 484 21.08 2.22 -20.22
N TRP A 485 20.83 2.98 -19.16
CA TRP A 485 20.77 2.46 -17.80
C TRP A 485 19.64 1.43 -17.63
N LEU A 486 18.46 1.64 -18.21
CA LEU A 486 17.37 0.65 -18.17
C LEU A 486 17.76 -0.67 -18.86
N LYS A 487 18.56 -0.61 -19.93
CA LYS A 487 18.98 -1.80 -20.69
C LYS A 487 20.02 -2.64 -19.96
N TYR A 488 20.96 -2.02 -19.24
CA TYR A 488 22.11 -2.74 -18.65
C TYR A 488 22.24 -2.62 -17.12
N GLY A 489 21.54 -1.67 -16.49
CA GLY A 489 21.70 -1.30 -15.08
C GLY A 489 20.62 -1.86 -14.14
N GLY A 490 19.51 -2.39 -14.67
CA GLY A 490 18.35 -2.83 -13.89
C GLY A 490 18.65 -3.92 -12.85
N GLU A 491 19.64 -4.78 -13.10
CA GLU A 491 20.02 -5.88 -12.20
C GLU A 491 20.64 -5.41 -10.88
N ARG A 492 21.36 -4.28 -10.91
CA ARG A 492 22.11 -3.77 -9.74
C ARG A 492 21.20 -3.14 -8.68
N ARG A 493 19.93 -2.88 -8.99
CA ARG A 493 18.92 -2.23 -8.11
C ARG A 493 19.37 -0.89 -7.49
N THR A 494 20.43 -0.28 -8.04
CA THR A 494 20.87 1.07 -7.72
C THR A 494 20.05 2.04 -8.55
N PRO A 495 19.46 3.10 -8.00
CA PRO A 495 18.60 3.95 -8.80
C PRO A 495 19.44 4.80 -9.78
N PRO A 496 18.96 5.04 -11.01
CA PRO A 496 19.68 5.84 -12.00
C PRO A 496 19.81 7.29 -11.56
N GLN A 497 20.98 7.88 -11.77
CA GLN A 497 21.25 9.27 -11.46
C GLN A 497 20.29 10.22 -12.20
N GLN A 498 19.85 9.86 -13.41
CA GLN A 498 18.99 10.70 -14.26
C GLN A 498 17.53 10.76 -13.80
N LEU A 499 17.12 10.02 -12.75
CA LEU A 499 15.72 9.96 -12.32
C LEU A 499 15.11 11.34 -11.98
N PRO A 500 15.79 12.28 -11.30
CA PRO A 500 15.30 13.64 -11.11
C PRO A 500 15.24 14.45 -12.41
N VAL A 501 16.12 14.18 -13.37
CA VAL A 501 16.07 14.82 -14.70
C VAL A 501 14.80 14.39 -15.45
N VAL A 502 14.46 13.09 -15.43
CA VAL A 502 13.22 12.58 -16.03
C VAL A 502 12.00 13.34 -15.47
N LEU A 503 11.97 13.61 -14.16
CA LEU A 503 10.92 14.42 -13.53
C LEU A 503 10.83 15.83 -14.13
N GLN A 504 11.97 16.48 -14.36
CA GLN A 504 12.02 17.80 -14.97
C GLN A 504 11.52 17.77 -16.42
N VAL A 505 11.83 16.70 -17.17
CA VAL A 505 11.38 16.53 -18.55
C VAL A 505 9.87 16.30 -18.65
N LEU A 506 9.22 15.69 -17.64
CA LEU A 506 7.75 15.55 -17.62
C LEU A 506 7.00 16.89 -17.72
N LEU A 507 7.65 17.97 -17.26
CA LEU A 507 7.11 19.32 -17.35
C LEU A 507 7.22 19.91 -18.77
N SER A 508 8.11 19.38 -19.61
CA SER A 508 8.16 19.69 -21.05
C SER A 508 6.90 19.20 -21.76
N GLN A 509 6.55 19.80 -22.88
CA GLN A 509 5.55 19.23 -23.80
C GLN A 509 6.21 18.35 -24.87
N VAL A 510 7.40 18.71 -25.34
CA VAL A 510 8.08 18.08 -26.50
C VAL A 510 8.53 16.65 -26.19
N HIS A 511 9.18 16.45 -25.03
CA HIS A 511 9.79 15.17 -24.67
C HIS A 511 8.99 14.37 -23.64
N ARG A 512 7.74 14.79 -23.35
CA ARG A 512 6.92 14.21 -22.27
C ARG A 512 6.59 12.75 -22.51
N VAL A 513 6.24 12.39 -23.75
CA VAL A 513 5.82 11.03 -24.10
C VAL A 513 6.97 10.06 -23.84
N LYS A 514 8.17 10.35 -24.38
CA LYS A 514 9.37 9.53 -24.16
C LYS A 514 9.77 9.47 -22.68
N ALA A 515 9.67 10.58 -21.94
CA ALA A 515 9.96 10.57 -20.51
C ALA A 515 8.98 9.68 -19.71
N LEU A 516 7.68 9.68 -20.06
CA LEU A 516 6.68 8.81 -19.44
C LEU A 516 6.89 7.34 -19.80
N GLU A 517 7.23 7.04 -21.05
CA GLU A 517 7.60 5.70 -21.49
C GLU A 517 8.77 5.16 -20.67
N LEU A 518 9.87 5.92 -20.59
CA LEU A 518 11.06 5.53 -19.85
C LEU A 518 10.76 5.38 -18.35
N LEU A 519 9.97 6.31 -17.78
CA LEU A 519 9.52 6.19 -16.39
C LEU A 519 8.67 4.93 -16.17
N ALA A 520 7.75 4.59 -17.07
CA ALA A 520 6.95 3.37 -16.99
C ALA A 520 7.84 2.12 -17.00
N ARG A 521 8.83 2.06 -17.91
CA ARG A 521 9.83 0.98 -17.95
C ARG A 521 10.65 0.88 -16.66
N PHE A 522 11.03 2.02 -16.07
CA PHE A 522 11.72 2.05 -14.79
C PHE A 522 10.86 1.49 -13.64
N LEU A 523 9.60 1.92 -13.54
CA LEU A 523 8.66 1.43 -12.52
C LEU A 523 8.35 -0.06 -12.69
N ASP A 524 8.46 -0.58 -13.92
CA ASP A 524 8.24 -1.99 -14.21
C ASP A 524 9.32 -2.91 -13.60
N LEU A 525 10.52 -2.38 -13.28
CA LEU A 525 11.59 -3.12 -12.59
C LEU A 525 11.20 -3.60 -11.18
N GLY A 526 10.12 -3.03 -10.62
CA GLY A 526 9.46 -3.54 -9.41
C GLY A 526 9.27 -2.50 -8.30
N SER A 527 8.80 -2.96 -7.13
CA SER A 527 8.40 -2.10 -6.01
C SER A 527 9.51 -1.17 -5.48
N TRP A 528 10.77 -1.59 -5.57
CA TRP A 528 11.91 -0.75 -5.19
C TRP A 528 12.02 0.51 -6.07
N ALA A 529 11.82 0.37 -7.38
CA ALA A 529 11.87 1.47 -8.34
C ALA A 529 10.72 2.46 -8.11
N VAL A 530 9.51 1.94 -7.83
CA VAL A 530 8.35 2.74 -7.41
C VAL A 530 8.69 3.56 -6.17
N GLY A 531 9.24 2.92 -5.13
CA GLY A 531 9.65 3.61 -3.90
C GLY A 531 10.67 4.72 -4.15
N HIS A 532 11.60 4.53 -5.09
CA HIS A 532 12.57 5.57 -5.48
C HIS A 532 11.92 6.70 -6.27
N ALA A 533 11.04 6.42 -7.24
CA ALA A 533 10.34 7.45 -8.00
C ALA A 533 9.43 8.32 -7.11
N LEU A 534 8.72 7.71 -6.15
CA LEU A 534 7.94 8.45 -5.16
C LEU A 534 8.85 9.32 -4.27
N SER A 535 10.02 8.80 -3.88
CA SER A 535 11.03 9.57 -3.12
C SER A 535 11.74 10.66 -3.92
N VAL A 536 11.64 10.68 -5.25
CA VAL A 536 12.06 11.80 -6.09
C VAL A 536 10.95 12.86 -6.17
N GLY A 537 9.71 12.51 -5.83
CA GLY A 537 8.55 13.39 -5.88
C GLY A 537 7.79 13.34 -7.19
N VAL A 538 7.72 12.16 -7.84
CA VAL A 538 6.99 11.99 -9.12
C VAL A 538 5.48 12.18 -9.00
N PHE A 539 4.91 11.86 -7.84
CA PHE A 539 3.47 11.81 -7.57
C PHE A 539 2.68 13.07 -8.00
N PRO A 540 3.00 14.30 -7.54
CA PRO A 540 2.22 15.49 -7.90
C PRO A 540 2.23 15.80 -9.40
N TYR A 541 3.27 15.38 -10.12
CA TYR A 541 3.37 15.60 -11.56
C TYR A 541 2.47 14.64 -12.32
N VAL A 542 2.51 13.35 -11.99
CA VAL A 542 1.67 12.33 -12.63
C VAL A 542 0.19 12.55 -12.30
N LEU A 543 -0.13 13.01 -11.07
CA LEU A 543 -1.48 13.41 -10.69
C LEU A 543 -1.99 14.57 -11.54
N LYS A 544 -1.20 15.63 -11.69
CA LYS A 544 -1.57 16.79 -12.53
C LYS A 544 -1.70 16.42 -14.01
N LEU A 545 -0.90 15.47 -14.50
CA LEU A 545 -0.95 15.02 -15.89
C LEU A 545 -2.23 14.26 -16.25
N LEU A 546 -3.00 13.75 -15.27
CA LEU A 546 -4.32 13.17 -15.52
C LEU A 546 -5.32 14.20 -16.09
N GLN A 547 -5.08 15.49 -15.89
CA GLN A 547 -5.90 16.56 -16.47
C GLN A 547 -5.59 16.79 -17.96
N SER A 548 -4.55 16.17 -18.50
CA SER A 548 -4.16 16.36 -19.90
C SER A 548 -5.12 15.63 -20.84
N ALA A 549 -5.60 16.35 -21.86
CA ALA A 549 -6.45 15.79 -22.92
C ALA A 549 -5.67 14.95 -23.96
N THR A 550 -4.34 14.92 -23.91
CA THR A 550 -3.49 14.25 -24.90
C THR A 550 -3.63 12.72 -24.82
N LYS A 551 -4.12 12.10 -25.89
CA LYS A 551 -4.39 10.65 -25.93
C LYS A 551 -3.13 9.78 -25.83
N GLU A 552 -2.00 10.24 -26.39
CA GLU A 552 -0.72 9.51 -26.39
C GLU A 552 -0.15 9.27 -24.98
N LEU A 553 -0.56 10.07 -23.99
CA LEU A 553 -0.10 9.92 -22.61
C LEU A 553 -0.85 8.80 -21.87
N ARG A 554 -2.04 8.41 -22.34
CA ARG A 554 -2.98 7.53 -21.62
C ARG A 554 -2.38 6.15 -21.27
N PRO A 555 -1.74 5.42 -22.20
CA PRO A 555 -1.20 4.10 -21.87
C PRO A 555 -0.13 4.16 -20.77
N TRP A 556 0.78 5.13 -20.89
CA TRP A 556 1.89 5.31 -19.95
C TRP A 556 1.44 5.82 -18.59
N LEU A 557 0.55 6.82 -18.56
CA LEU A 557 0.01 7.35 -17.30
C LEU A 557 -0.83 6.30 -16.57
N ALA A 558 -1.66 5.54 -17.28
CA ALA A 558 -2.41 4.43 -16.70
C ALA A 558 -1.46 3.39 -16.08
N PHE A 559 -0.39 3.04 -16.79
CA PHE A 559 0.58 2.06 -16.32
C PHE A 559 1.34 2.54 -15.08
N ILE A 560 1.81 3.79 -15.08
CA ILE A 560 2.48 4.40 -13.92
C ILE A 560 1.56 4.38 -12.70
N TRP A 561 0.29 4.74 -12.85
CA TRP A 561 -0.68 4.71 -11.76
C TRP A 561 -0.97 3.31 -11.25
N ALA A 562 -1.07 2.31 -12.13
CA ALA A 562 -1.18 0.91 -11.73
C ALA A 562 0.03 0.47 -10.89
N LYS A 563 1.25 0.82 -11.30
CA LYS A 563 2.47 0.53 -10.52
C LYS A 563 2.50 1.22 -9.17
N ILE A 564 2.06 2.49 -9.10
CA ILE A 564 1.99 3.24 -7.84
C ILE A 564 0.96 2.60 -6.90
N LEU A 565 -0.27 2.35 -7.37
CA LEU A 565 -1.35 1.79 -6.53
C LEU A 565 -1.07 0.36 -6.09
N ALA A 566 -0.35 -0.44 -6.90
CA ALA A 566 0.05 -1.79 -6.51
C ALA A 566 1.04 -1.82 -5.33
N VAL A 567 1.77 -0.73 -5.09
CA VAL A 567 2.74 -0.59 -3.98
C VAL A 567 2.18 0.25 -2.84
N GLU A 568 1.48 1.33 -3.17
CA GLU A 568 0.94 2.33 -2.24
C GLU A 568 -0.56 2.54 -2.50
N THR A 569 -1.39 1.66 -1.96
CA THR A 569 -2.87 1.74 -2.05
C THR A 569 -3.42 3.04 -1.46
N SER A 570 -2.73 3.64 -0.49
CA SER A 570 -3.17 4.87 0.19
C SER A 570 -3.38 6.06 -0.76
N CYS A 571 -2.71 6.07 -1.92
CA CYS A 571 -2.85 7.08 -2.97
C CYS A 571 -4.25 7.12 -3.61
N GLN A 572 -5.11 6.11 -3.38
CA GLN A 572 -6.50 6.10 -3.88
C GLN A 572 -7.32 7.32 -3.43
N VAL A 573 -7.02 7.87 -2.25
CA VAL A 573 -7.70 9.05 -1.69
C VAL A 573 -7.50 10.27 -2.59
N ASP A 574 -6.31 10.44 -3.18
CA ASP A 574 -6.00 11.62 -3.99
C ASP A 574 -6.60 11.55 -5.41
N LEU A 575 -6.94 10.34 -5.89
CA LEU A 575 -7.67 10.16 -7.15
C LEU A 575 -9.18 10.40 -7.03
N ILE A 576 -9.72 10.31 -5.81
CA ILE A 576 -11.16 10.41 -5.52
C ILE A 576 -11.56 11.81 -5.01
N LYS A 577 -10.66 12.59 -4.42
CA LYS A 577 -10.95 13.95 -3.93
C LYS A 577 -11.59 14.86 -5.00
N ASP A 578 -12.65 15.56 -4.59
CA ASP A 578 -13.67 16.29 -5.38
C ASP A 578 -13.21 17.27 -6.48
N LYS A 579 -11.96 17.73 -6.52
CA LYS A 579 -11.60 18.86 -7.38
C LYS A 579 -11.25 18.49 -8.83
N GLU A 580 -10.88 17.24 -9.13
CA GLU A 580 -10.20 16.93 -10.40
C GLU A 580 -10.61 15.61 -11.09
N ARG A 581 -11.58 14.86 -10.53
CA ARG A 581 -12.13 13.60 -11.11
C ARG A 581 -11.07 12.65 -11.70
N GLY A 582 -9.96 12.41 -10.98
CA GLY A 582 -8.85 11.58 -11.47
C GLY A 582 -9.27 10.17 -11.92
N TYR A 583 -10.24 9.56 -11.22
CA TYR A 583 -10.82 8.27 -11.58
C TYR A 583 -11.51 8.25 -12.97
N MET A 584 -12.10 9.37 -13.40
CA MET A 584 -12.79 9.46 -14.71
C MET A 584 -11.81 9.29 -15.88
N TYR A 585 -10.54 9.63 -15.66
CA TYR A 585 -9.48 9.40 -16.65
C TYR A 585 -9.39 7.92 -17.02
N PHE A 586 -9.35 7.03 -16.02
CA PHE A 586 -9.25 5.59 -16.23
C PHE A 586 -10.56 4.98 -16.72
N LEU A 587 -11.70 5.48 -16.22
CA LEU A 587 -13.02 5.05 -16.69
C LEU A 587 -13.22 5.38 -18.18
N THR A 588 -12.73 6.54 -18.63
CA THR A 588 -12.76 6.95 -20.04
C THR A 588 -11.91 6.03 -20.93
N ILE A 589 -10.72 5.62 -20.45
CA ILE A 589 -9.87 4.67 -21.19
C ILE A 589 -10.55 3.29 -21.27
N LEU A 590 -11.16 2.84 -20.18
CA LEU A 590 -11.83 1.54 -20.13
C LEU A 590 -13.05 1.49 -21.07
N ASN A 591 -13.78 2.60 -21.17
CA ASN A 591 -14.95 2.77 -22.06
C ASN A 591 -14.59 3.05 -23.53
N ASP A 592 -13.33 3.34 -23.87
CA ASP A 592 -12.94 3.64 -25.26
C ASP A 592 -12.93 2.34 -26.10
N PRO A 593 -13.74 2.22 -27.17
CA PRO A 593 -13.77 1.02 -28.00
C PRO A 593 -12.48 0.83 -28.82
N ASN A 594 -11.72 1.90 -29.07
CA ASN A 594 -10.50 1.84 -29.90
C ASN A 594 -9.26 1.38 -29.12
N THR A 595 -9.36 1.26 -27.79
CA THR A 595 -8.24 0.83 -26.95
C THR A 595 -8.08 -0.68 -27.00
N ASN A 596 -6.86 -1.16 -27.21
CA ASN A 596 -6.54 -2.59 -27.26
C ASN A 596 -7.00 -3.30 -25.96
N PRO A 597 -7.65 -4.47 -26.03
CA PRO A 597 -8.01 -5.29 -24.87
C PRO A 597 -6.89 -5.44 -23.82
N ARG A 598 -5.64 -5.62 -24.24
CA ARG A 598 -4.48 -5.75 -23.33
C ARG A 598 -4.17 -4.45 -22.58
N GLN A 599 -4.34 -3.31 -23.24
CA GLN A 599 -4.18 -1.99 -22.61
C GLN A 599 -5.32 -1.66 -21.64
N LYS A 600 -6.52 -2.24 -21.83
CA LYS A 600 -7.65 -2.12 -20.89
C LYS A 600 -7.45 -2.86 -19.57
N VAL A 601 -6.49 -3.79 -19.50
CA VAL A 601 -6.13 -4.50 -18.25
C VAL A 601 -5.69 -3.51 -17.16
N VAL A 602 -4.88 -2.52 -17.56
CA VAL A 602 -4.32 -1.52 -16.65
C VAL A 602 -5.39 -0.65 -15.98
N PRO A 603 -6.29 0.05 -16.71
CA PRO A 603 -7.37 0.79 -16.09
C PRO A 603 -8.31 -0.12 -15.31
N ALA A 604 -8.60 -1.35 -15.75
CA ALA A 604 -9.42 -2.30 -14.99
C ALA A 604 -8.80 -2.61 -13.60
N PHE A 605 -7.48 -2.83 -13.55
CA PHE A 605 -6.75 -2.97 -12.29
C PHE A 605 -6.81 -1.70 -11.44
N VAL A 606 -6.57 -0.52 -12.03
CA VAL A 606 -6.64 0.76 -11.30
C VAL A 606 -8.01 0.95 -10.67
N MET A 607 -9.10 0.69 -11.39
CA MET A 607 -10.46 0.76 -10.83
C MET A 607 -10.65 -0.20 -9.66
N ALA A 608 -10.16 -1.45 -9.78
CA ALA A 608 -10.22 -2.43 -8.69
C ALA A 608 -9.35 -2.02 -7.49
N ALA A 609 -8.21 -1.37 -7.72
CA ALA A 609 -7.30 -0.89 -6.69
C ALA A 609 -7.88 0.32 -5.93
N LEU A 610 -8.66 1.19 -6.58
CA LEU A 610 -9.34 2.32 -5.93
C LEU A 610 -10.36 1.90 -4.86
N ILE A 611 -10.91 0.70 -5.00
CA ILE A 611 -11.93 0.12 -4.10
C ILE A 611 -11.28 -0.76 -3.02
N GLU A 612 -9.95 -0.88 -3.01
CA GLU A 612 -9.24 -1.71 -2.05
C GLU A 612 -9.53 -1.26 -0.60
N ASN A 613 -9.62 -2.24 0.30
CA ASN A 613 -10.03 -2.05 1.69
C ASN A 613 -11.45 -1.47 1.86
N ASN A 614 -12.36 -1.76 0.93
CA ASN A 614 -13.76 -1.30 0.94
C ASN A 614 -13.85 0.23 1.09
N TYR A 615 -13.06 0.96 0.31
CA TYR A 615 -13.02 2.42 0.38
C TYR A 615 -14.33 3.04 -0.11
N ARG A 616 -15.20 3.39 0.84
CA ARG A 616 -16.59 3.80 0.60
C ARG A 616 -16.77 4.93 -0.42
N PRO A 617 -15.98 6.03 -0.40
CA PRO A 617 -16.10 7.08 -1.40
C PRO A 617 -15.84 6.62 -2.84
N ALA A 618 -14.98 5.60 -3.04
CA ALA A 618 -14.79 5.00 -4.36
C ALA A 618 -16.02 4.21 -4.81
N GLN A 619 -16.58 3.40 -3.89
CA GLN A 619 -17.71 2.52 -4.18
C GLN A 619 -18.94 3.31 -4.61
N GLU A 620 -19.29 4.36 -3.87
CA GLU A 620 -20.42 5.25 -4.16
C GLU A 620 -20.25 5.90 -5.54
N LEU A 621 -19.09 6.50 -5.78
CA LEU A 621 -18.80 7.22 -7.01
C LEU A 621 -18.80 6.35 -8.26
N LEU A 622 -18.29 5.12 -8.18
CA LEU A 622 -18.26 4.19 -9.31
C LEU A 622 -19.63 3.58 -9.60
N THR A 623 -20.44 3.37 -8.56
CA THR A 623 -21.83 2.90 -8.67
C THR A 623 -22.68 3.94 -9.39
N ASP A 624 -22.52 5.22 -9.04
CA ASP A 624 -23.20 6.34 -9.71
C ASP A 624 -22.77 6.52 -11.16
N ASN A 625 -21.49 6.29 -11.48
CA ASN A 625 -20.93 6.44 -12.82
C ASN A 625 -21.05 5.17 -13.71
N ARG A 626 -22.06 4.33 -13.45
CA ARG A 626 -22.42 3.14 -14.27
C ARG A 626 -21.28 2.12 -14.47
N TYR A 627 -20.36 2.01 -13.51
CA TYR A 627 -19.24 1.08 -13.61
C TYR A 627 -19.69 -0.39 -13.74
N VAL A 628 -20.76 -0.79 -13.04
CA VAL A 628 -21.36 -2.13 -13.15
C VAL A 628 -21.79 -2.46 -14.57
N THR A 629 -22.52 -1.54 -15.22
CA THR A 629 -22.97 -1.71 -16.61
C THR A 629 -21.80 -1.85 -17.56
N LEU A 630 -20.78 -1.00 -17.43
CA LEU A 630 -19.57 -1.05 -18.25
C LEU A 630 -18.85 -2.40 -18.10
N CYS A 631 -18.66 -2.90 -16.89
CA CYS A 631 -18.02 -4.19 -16.66
C CYS A 631 -18.79 -5.35 -17.30
N ILE A 632 -20.13 -5.35 -17.23
CA ILE A 632 -20.97 -6.39 -17.85
C ILE A 632 -20.85 -6.35 -19.37
N GLU A 633 -20.90 -5.16 -19.98
CA GLU A 633 -20.72 -4.99 -21.43
C GLU A 633 -19.36 -5.51 -21.89
N LEU A 634 -18.28 -5.16 -21.18
CA LEU A 634 -16.92 -5.63 -21.49
C LEU A 634 -16.74 -7.15 -21.29
N LEU A 635 -17.44 -7.75 -20.31
CA LEU A 635 -17.46 -9.20 -20.10
C LEU A 635 -18.29 -9.95 -21.16
N SER A 636 -19.21 -9.25 -21.86
CA SER A 636 -20.05 -9.81 -22.92
C SER A 636 -19.35 -9.86 -24.28
N ASP A 637 -18.43 -8.92 -24.51
CA ASP A 637 -17.74 -8.77 -25.80
C ASP A 637 -16.77 -9.95 -26.07
N ALA A 638 -17.02 -10.67 -27.16
CA ALA A 638 -16.26 -11.86 -27.55
C ALA A 638 -14.77 -11.56 -27.83
N ALA A 639 -14.42 -10.38 -28.34
CA ALA A 639 -13.04 -10.00 -28.62
C ALA A 639 -12.28 -9.68 -27.33
N LEU A 640 -12.93 -8.99 -26.39
CA LEU A 640 -12.37 -8.65 -25.07
C LEU A 640 -12.27 -9.87 -24.15
N ARG A 641 -13.19 -10.83 -24.31
CA ARG A 641 -13.22 -12.09 -23.56
C ARG A 641 -11.97 -12.94 -23.78
N GLN A 642 -11.20 -12.77 -24.85
CA GLN A 642 -9.97 -13.55 -25.06
C GLN A 642 -8.86 -13.18 -24.06
N CYS A 643 -8.85 -11.96 -23.51
CA CYS A 643 -7.80 -11.50 -22.60
C CYS A 643 -8.04 -11.97 -21.15
N ARG A 644 -7.28 -12.99 -20.70
CA ARG A 644 -7.35 -13.53 -19.33
C ARG A 644 -7.31 -12.47 -18.23
N LEU A 645 -6.31 -11.57 -18.30
CA LEU A 645 -6.09 -10.57 -17.24
C LEU A 645 -7.21 -9.54 -17.17
N LEU A 646 -7.83 -9.20 -18.31
CA LEU A 646 -8.96 -8.27 -18.33
C LEU A 646 -10.17 -8.88 -17.62
N ARG A 647 -10.50 -10.15 -17.92
CA ARG A 647 -11.58 -10.88 -17.24
C ARG A 647 -11.35 -10.93 -15.74
N LEU A 648 -10.14 -11.30 -15.33
CA LEU A 648 -9.74 -11.40 -13.93
C LEU A 648 -9.99 -10.09 -13.16
N TRP A 649 -9.50 -8.96 -13.67
CA TRP A 649 -9.59 -7.68 -12.97
C TRP A 649 -10.98 -7.04 -13.01
N LEU A 650 -11.77 -7.30 -14.05
CA LEU A 650 -13.18 -6.90 -14.07
C LEU A 650 -13.98 -7.65 -13.00
N LEU A 651 -13.75 -8.96 -12.85
CA LEU A 651 -14.41 -9.77 -11.82
C LEU A 651 -14.00 -9.35 -10.39
N ILE A 652 -12.70 -9.15 -10.14
CA ILE A 652 -12.21 -8.65 -8.85
C ILE A 652 -12.76 -7.25 -8.56
N GLY A 653 -12.77 -6.35 -9.55
CA GLY A 653 -13.31 -5.00 -9.42
C GLY A 653 -14.80 -4.99 -9.06
N LEU A 654 -15.61 -5.82 -9.71
CA LEU A 654 -17.03 -6.02 -9.38
C LEU A 654 -17.21 -6.55 -7.94
N GLY A 655 -16.43 -7.58 -7.56
CA GLY A 655 -16.45 -8.13 -6.21
C GLY A 655 -16.16 -7.10 -5.12
N ARG A 656 -15.12 -6.28 -5.33
CA ARG A 656 -14.75 -5.18 -4.41
C ARG A 656 -15.81 -4.08 -4.37
N LEU A 657 -16.49 -3.79 -5.48
CA LEU A 657 -17.48 -2.72 -5.57
C LEU A 657 -18.68 -2.94 -4.65
N TRP A 658 -19.27 -4.14 -4.66
CA TRP A 658 -20.46 -4.44 -3.85
C TRP A 658 -20.16 -5.05 -2.48
N ALA A 659 -18.90 -5.37 -2.18
CA ALA A 659 -18.51 -5.86 -0.86
C ALA A 659 -18.81 -4.82 0.23
N ASP A 660 -19.60 -5.23 1.22
CA ASP A 660 -20.07 -4.39 2.34
C ASP A 660 -20.79 -3.10 1.86
N TYR A 661 -21.34 -3.09 0.64
CA TYR A 661 -22.08 -1.96 0.06
C TYR A 661 -23.37 -2.39 -0.65
N ASP A 662 -24.51 -2.09 -0.01
CA ASP A 662 -25.82 -2.55 -0.47
C ASP A 662 -26.33 -1.87 -1.74
N ASP A 663 -26.06 -0.59 -1.99
CA ASP A 663 -26.58 0.06 -3.20
C ASP A 663 -25.97 -0.54 -4.47
N ALA A 664 -24.66 -0.82 -4.44
CA ALA A 664 -23.96 -1.52 -5.52
C ALA A 664 -24.45 -2.97 -5.65
N ARG A 665 -24.69 -3.69 -4.55
CA ARG A 665 -25.28 -5.04 -4.57
C ARG A 665 -26.65 -5.02 -5.25
N TRP A 666 -27.53 -4.11 -4.86
CA TRP A 666 -28.86 -4.01 -5.45
C TRP A 666 -28.83 -3.58 -6.92
N GLN A 667 -27.88 -2.72 -7.31
CA GLN A 667 -27.66 -2.39 -8.72
C GLN A 667 -27.22 -3.64 -9.51
N ALA A 668 -26.30 -4.45 -8.96
CA ALA A 668 -25.86 -5.70 -9.57
C ALA A 668 -27.01 -6.71 -9.73
N ILE A 669 -27.91 -6.82 -8.74
CA ILE A 669 -29.10 -7.68 -8.81
C ILE A 669 -30.06 -7.18 -9.91
N ARG A 670 -30.37 -5.88 -9.93
CA ARG A 670 -31.28 -5.29 -10.93
C ARG A 670 -30.77 -5.45 -12.37
N LEU A 671 -29.45 -5.40 -12.56
CA LEU A 671 -28.81 -5.56 -13.86
C LEU A 671 -28.47 -7.01 -14.21
N ALA A 672 -28.88 -7.99 -13.39
CA ALA A 672 -28.51 -9.40 -13.54
C ALA A 672 -26.99 -9.63 -13.68
N ALA A 673 -26.18 -8.76 -13.04
CA ALA A 673 -24.72 -8.81 -13.11
C ALA A 673 -24.16 -10.12 -12.52
N TYR A 674 -24.76 -10.60 -11.43
CA TYR A 674 -24.35 -11.82 -10.76
C TYR A 674 -24.55 -13.06 -11.64
N GLU A 675 -25.61 -13.11 -12.46
CA GLU A 675 -25.83 -14.21 -13.41
C GLU A 675 -24.73 -14.27 -14.46
N ARG A 676 -24.31 -13.10 -14.96
CA ARG A 676 -23.19 -13.01 -15.89
C ARG A 676 -21.88 -13.46 -15.25
N VAL A 677 -21.64 -13.12 -13.99
CA VAL A 677 -20.45 -13.58 -13.27
C VAL A 677 -20.45 -15.11 -13.08
N LEU A 678 -21.63 -15.71 -12.84
CA LEU A 678 -21.76 -17.17 -12.69
C LEU A 678 -21.40 -17.96 -13.96
N GLU A 679 -21.51 -17.36 -15.16
CA GLU A 679 -21.05 -17.98 -16.42
C GLU A 679 -19.53 -18.22 -16.43
N PHE A 680 -18.75 -17.42 -15.69
CA PHE A 680 -17.29 -17.55 -15.60
C PHE A 680 -16.84 -18.64 -14.64
N LEU A 681 -17.76 -19.33 -13.95
CA LEU A 681 -17.45 -20.55 -13.20
C LEU A 681 -17.03 -21.72 -14.10
N ASP A 682 -17.34 -21.66 -15.40
CA ASP A 682 -16.93 -22.68 -16.39
C ASP A 682 -15.75 -22.21 -17.27
N ASP A 683 -15.06 -21.12 -16.90
CA ASP A 683 -13.90 -20.61 -17.66
C ASP A 683 -12.75 -21.64 -17.64
N SER A 684 -12.01 -21.76 -18.75
CA SER A 684 -10.88 -22.69 -18.85
C SER A 684 -9.75 -22.34 -17.88
N VAL A 685 -9.63 -21.07 -17.51
CA VAL A 685 -8.57 -20.55 -16.64
C VAL A 685 -9.00 -20.58 -15.17
N PRO A 686 -8.27 -21.29 -14.28
CA PRO A 686 -8.64 -21.42 -12.87
C PRO A 686 -8.61 -20.09 -12.09
N GLU A 687 -7.73 -19.15 -12.43
CA GLU A 687 -7.69 -17.83 -11.78
C GLU A 687 -8.96 -17.02 -12.07
N VAL A 688 -9.51 -17.13 -13.29
CA VAL A 688 -10.77 -16.47 -13.66
C VAL A 688 -11.94 -17.11 -12.92
N ARG A 689 -11.97 -18.44 -12.81
CA ARG A 689 -12.95 -19.16 -11.98
C ARG A 689 -12.88 -18.71 -10.52
N ALA A 690 -11.68 -18.64 -9.94
CA ALA A 690 -11.47 -18.19 -8.57
C ALA A 690 -11.93 -16.74 -8.35
N ALA A 691 -11.67 -15.84 -9.32
CA ALA A 691 -12.18 -14.47 -9.25
C ALA A 691 -13.70 -14.36 -9.38
N ALA A 692 -14.34 -15.23 -10.15
CA ALA A 692 -15.80 -15.32 -10.20
C ALA A 692 -16.36 -15.79 -8.85
N VAL A 693 -15.76 -16.82 -8.23
CA VAL A 693 -16.13 -17.28 -6.88
C VAL A 693 -15.95 -16.16 -5.84
N TYR A 694 -14.83 -15.43 -5.90
CA TYR A 694 -14.55 -14.27 -5.04
C TYR A 694 -15.63 -13.19 -5.19
N ALA A 695 -15.94 -12.77 -6.42
CA ALA A 695 -16.91 -11.70 -6.68
C ALA A 695 -18.30 -12.06 -6.18
N ILE A 696 -18.72 -13.31 -6.39
CA ILE A 696 -19.99 -13.82 -5.88
C ILE A 696 -19.97 -13.97 -4.36
N GLY A 697 -18.87 -14.44 -3.77
CA GLY A 697 -18.71 -14.50 -2.32
C GLY A 697 -18.85 -13.13 -1.65
N CYS A 698 -18.32 -12.08 -2.29
CA CYS A 698 -18.50 -10.69 -1.87
C CYS A 698 -19.95 -10.20 -2.00
N LEU A 699 -20.76 -10.75 -2.91
CA LEU A 699 -22.18 -10.42 -3.03
C LEU A 699 -22.97 -10.97 -1.83
N VAL A 700 -22.65 -12.20 -1.41
CA VAL A 700 -23.28 -12.90 -0.28
C VAL A 700 -22.79 -12.37 1.08
N ARG A 701 -21.62 -11.72 1.10
CA ARG A 701 -21.06 -11.09 2.31
C ARG A 701 -21.97 -10.01 2.90
N ASN A 702 -22.78 -9.34 2.10
CA ASN A 702 -23.72 -8.35 2.57
C ASN A 702 -24.90 -9.07 3.25
N ARG A 703 -25.08 -8.88 4.56
CA ARG A 703 -26.13 -9.56 5.34
C ARG A 703 -27.52 -9.33 4.74
N SER A 704 -28.28 -10.39 4.56
CA SER A 704 -29.65 -10.35 4.06
C SER A 704 -30.62 -10.13 5.23
N GLU A 705 -30.55 -8.97 5.87
CA GLU A 705 -31.43 -8.61 6.99
C GLU A 705 -32.90 -8.56 6.52
N ASN A 706 -33.66 -9.63 6.79
CA ASN A 706 -35.12 -9.73 6.67
C ASN A 706 -35.73 -9.44 5.27
N ILE A 707 -34.92 -9.32 4.21
CA ILE A 707 -35.39 -9.13 2.83
C ILE A 707 -35.45 -10.48 2.13
N GLU A 708 -36.66 -11.03 1.97
CA GLU A 708 -36.90 -12.34 1.35
C GLU A 708 -36.24 -12.48 -0.03
N HIS A 709 -36.23 -11.41 -0.83
CA HIS A 709 -35.61 -11.44 -2.16
C HIS A 709 -34.08 -11.65 -2.09
N ALA A 710 -33.40 -10.98 -1.16
CA ALA A 710 -31.95 -11.12 -0.98
C ALA A 710 -31.61 -12.54 -0.51
N THR A 711 -32.40 -13.08 0.44
CA THR A 711 -32.28 -14.46 0.91
C THR A 711 -32.41 -15.49 -0.22
N ILE A 712 -33.39 -15.32 -1.12
CA ILE A 712 -33.58 -16.24 -2.27
C ILE A 712 -32.36 -16.24 -3.18
N ILE A 713 -31.83 -15.05 -3.49
CA ILE A 713 -30.65 -14.90 -4.35
C ILE A 713 -29.43 -15.55 -3.69
N ASP A 714 -29.17 -15.26 -2.41
CA ASP A 714 -28.01 -15.82 -1.71
C ASP A 714 -28.06 -17.35 -1.68
N HIS A 715 -29.24 -17.93 -1.45
CA HIS A 715 -29.47 -19.37 -1.50
C HIS A 715 -29.21 -19.95 -2.91
N GLU A 716 -29.76 -19.33 -3.96
CA GLU A 716 -29.56 -19.77 -5.35
C GLU A 716 -28.08 -19.72 -5.76
N VAL A 717 -27.44 -18.61 -5.44
CA VAL A 717 -26.05 -18.32 -5.77
C VAL A 717 -25.10 -19.27 -5.04
N CYS A 718 -25.30 -19.47 -3.73
CA CYS A 718 -24.46 -20.36 -2.93
C CYS A 718 -24.65 -21.85 -3.32
N ASP A 719 -25.86 -22.26 -3.67
CA ASP A 719 -26.14 -23.61 -4.18
C ASP A 719 -25.44 -23.85 -5.54
N LYS A 720 -25.50 -22.89 -6.46
CA LYS A 720 -24.78 -22.95 -7.75
C LYS A 720 -23.26 -23.01 -7.56
N LEU A 721 -22.69 -22.18 -6.67
CA LEU A 721 -21.26 -22.24 -6.32
C LEU A 721 -20.87 -23.61 -5.79
N SER A 722 -21.66 -24.15 -4.85
CA SER A 722 -21.44 -25.47 -4.26
C SER A 722 -21.48 -26.56 -5.31
N MET A 723 -22.48 -26.58 -6.18
CA MET A 723 -22.61 -27.61 -7.23
C MET A 723 -21.42 -27.61 -8.19
N LYS A 724 -20.96 -26.44 -8.64
CA LYS A 724 -19.91 -26.34 -9.66
C LYS A 724 -18.49 -26.47 -9.10
N CYS A 725 -18.21 -25.86 -7.96
CA CYS A 725 -16.83 -25.64 -7.52
C CYS A 725 -16.33 -26.67 -6.48
N THR A 726 -17.20 -27.51 -5.89
CA THR A 726 -16.80 -28.50 -4.86
C THR A 726 -15.71 -29.46 -5.35
N PHE A 727 -15.81 -29.87 -6.62
CA PHE A 727 -14.92 -30.83 -7.25
C PHE A 727 -14.00 -30.19 -8.29
N ASP A 728 -13.75 -28.88 -8.18
CA ASP A 728 -12.81 -28.19 -9.08
C ASP A 728 -11.38 -28.74 -8.88
N GLY A 729 -10.67 -28.98 -9.99
CA GLY A 729 -9.30 -29.46 -9.94
C GLY A 729 -8.33 -28.47 -9.30
N SER A 730 -8.62 -27.16 -9.38
CA SER A 730 -7.78 -26.11 -8.83
C SER A 730 -7.98 -25.94 -7.32
N VAL A 731 -6.86 -25.90 -6.60
CA VAL A 731 -6.82 -25.58 -5.16
C VAL A 731 -7.29 -24.15 -4.91
N LEU A 732 -6.99 -23.20 -5.83
CA LEU A 732 -7.37 -21.80 -5.72
C LEU A 732 -8.90 -21.63 -5.66
N VAL A 733 -9.61 -22.27 -6.60
CA VAL A 733 -11.07 -22.18 -6.72
C VAL A 733 -11.74 -22.79 -5.48
N ARG A 734 -11.26 -23.96 -5.02
CA ARG A 734 -11.79 -24.60 -3.81
C ARG A 734 -11.52 -23.79 -2.54
N ALA A 735 -10.36 -23.14 -2.43
CA ALA A 735 -10.06 -22.28 -1.29
C ALA A 735 -10.97 -21.03 -1.26
N GLU A 736 -11.16 -20.37 -2.41
CA GLU A 736 -12.11 -19.24 -2.53
C GLU A 736 -13.56 -19.68 -2.27
N LEU A 737 -13.94 -20.89 -2.65
CA LEU A 737 -15.28 -21.43 -2.38
C LEU A 737 -15.55 -21.52 -0.88
N VAL A 738 -14.59 -22.02 -0.09
CA VAL A 738 -14.72 -22.10 1.38
C VAL A 738 -14.87 -20.69 1.97
N VAL A 739 -14.12 -19.71 1.47
CA VAL A 739 -14.24 -18.30 1.88
C VAL A 739 -15.61 -17.71 1.51
N ALA A 740 -16.13 -18.01 0.32
CA ALA A 740 -17.45 -17.55 -0.10
C ALA A 740 -18.57 -18.17 0.75
N MET A 741 -18.49 -19.47 1.03
CA MET A 741 -19.44 -20.21 1.86
C MET A 741 -19.51 -19.69 3.29
N GLN A 742 -18.40 -19.19 3.84
CA GLN A 742 -18.37 -18.68 5.21
C GLN A 742 -19.41 -17.59 5.42
N TRP A 743 -19.57 -16.68 4.46
CA TRP A 743 -20.45 -15.54 4.58
C TRP A 743 -21.91 -15.98 4.62
N PHE A 744 -22.25 -16.97 3.80
CA PHE A 744 -23.56 -17.62 3.82
C PHE A 744 -23.83 -18.34 5.15
N ILE A 745 -22.83 -19.06 5.68
CA ILE A 745 -22.96 -19.78 6.95
C ILE A 745 -23.16 -18.81 8.11
N ILE A 746 -22.46 -17.67 8.10
CA ILE A 746 -22.57 -16.61 9.11
C ILE A 746 -23.94 -15.91 9.03
N ASP A 747 -24.51 -15.70 7.85
CA ASP A 747 -25.84 -15.09 7.73
C ASP A 747 -26.95 -16.05 8.20
N PHE A 748 -26.79 -17.36 7.96
CA PHE A 748 -27.78 -18.40 8.31
C PHE A 748 -27.33 -19.34 9.45
N GLU A 749 -26.53 -18.86 10.40
CA GLU A 749 -25.90 -19.67 11.47
C GLU A 749 -26.89 -20.58 12.21
N ASN A 750 -28.07 -20.05 12.53
CA ASN A 750 -29.11 -20.78 13.24
C ASN A 750 -29.63 -21.99 12.45
N ARG A 751 -29.75 -21.86 11.12
CA ARG A 751 -30.23 -22.93 10.25
C ARG A 751 -29.19 -24.06 10.19
N PHE A 752 -27.92 -23.72 9.99
CA PHE A 752 -26.83 -24.69 9.96
C PHE A 752 -26.59 -25.37 11.31
N ALA A 753 -26.75 -24.66 12.43
CA ALA A 753 -26.66 -25.26 13.75
C ALA A 753 -27.77 -26.28 14.00
N ASN A 754 -29.02 -25.97 13.64
CA ASN A 754 -30.13 -26.92 13.75
C ASN A 754 -29.92 -28.15 12.83
N LEU A 755 -29.41 -27.93 11.62
CA LEU A 755 -29.08 -29.00 10.68
C LEU A 755 -27.99 -29.92 11.23
N SER A 756 -26.89 -29.38 11.78
CA SER A 756 -25.83 -30.17 12.42
C SER A 756 -26.38 -30.98 13.61
N MET A 757 -27.26 -30.38 14.42
CA MET A 757 -27.91 -31.08 15.53
C MET A 757 -28.75 -32.28 15.05
N ASP A 758 -29.64 -32.08 14.08
CA ASP A 758 -30.49 -33.15 13.54
C ASP A 758 -29.66 -34.29 12.93
N LEU A 759 -28.58 -33.96 12.21
CA LEU A 759 -27.66 -34.95 11.66
C LEU A 759 -26.93 -35.74 12.77
N ASN A 760 -26.47 -35.07 13.82
CA ASN A 760 -25.81 -35.72 14.94
C ASN A 760 -26.78 -36.62 15.72
N GLU A 761 -28.04 -36.19 15.92
CA GLU A 761 -29.09 -37.02 16.53
C GLU A 761 -29.38 -38.27 15.69
N LYS A 762 -29.45 -38.15 14.36
CA LYS A 762 -29.63 -39.29 13.45
C LYS A 762 -28.47 -40.26 13.49
N ILE A 763 -27.23 -39.78 13.61
CA ILE A 763 -26.05 -40.64 13.79
C ILE A 763 -26.16 -41.43 15.10
N GLU A 764 -26.54 -40.79 16.20
CA GLU A 764 -26.72 -41.47 17.49
C GLU A 764 -27.88 -42.47 17.48
N GLN A 765 -29.00 -42.15 16.81
CA GLN A 765 -30.11 -43.09 16.61
C GLN A 765 -29.70 -44.31 15.78
N LYS A 766 -28.91 -44.12 14.72
CA LYS A 766 -28.37 -45.22 13.90
C LYS A 766 -27.44 -46.11 14.72
N LYS A 767 -26.51 -45.53 15.50
CA LYS A 767 -25.67 -46.28 16.45
C LYS A 767 -26.49 -47.05 17.50
N PHE A 768 -27.56 -46.46 18.01
CA PHE A 768 -28.44 -47.12 18.98
C PHE A 768 -29.18 -48.31 18.36
N ARG A 769 -29.67 -48.18 17.11
CA ARG A 769 -30.29 -49.28 16.36
C ARG A 769 -29.29 -50.40 16.06
N GLU A 770 -28.08 -50.06 15.61
CA GLU A 770 -27.00 -51.03 15.35
C GLU A 770 -26.62 -51.78 16.63
N ARG A 771 -26.53 -51.10 17.78
CA ARG A 771 -26.31 -51.74 19.09
C ARG A 771 -27.45 -52.68 19.49
N LYS A 772 -28.70 -52.31 19.20
CA LYS A 772 -29.89 -53.15 19.46
C LYS A 772 -29.92 -54.40 18.57
N LEU A 773 -29.51 -54.28 17.32
CA LEU A 773 -29.39 -55.41 16.37
C LEU A 773 -28.25 -56.35 16.79
N SER A 774 -27.09 -55.82 17.22
CA SER A 774 -25.99 -56.63 17.74
C SER A 774 -26.28 -57.32 19.08
N ALA A 775 -27.22 -56.79 19.86
CA ALA A 775 -27.65 -57.38 21.13
C ALA A 775 -28.76 -58.43 20.96
N GLY A 776 -29.39 -58.52 19.78
CA GLY A 776 -30.48 -59.46 19.48
C GLY A 776 -30.05 -60.82 18.92
N GLU A 777 -28.77 -61.03 18.61
CA GLU A 777 -28.25 -62.28 18.03
C GLU A 777 -27.66 -63.28 19.04
N GLN A 778 -27.84 -63.04 20.34
CA GLN A 778 -27.48 -63.99 21.42
C GLN A 778 -28.69 -64.46 22.21
N GLU A 779 -29.71 -65.04 21.56
CA GLU A 779 -30.63 -65.93 22.25
C GLU A 779 -31.28 -66.96 21.30
N MET A 780 -31.01 -68.24 21.60
CA MET A 780 -31.73 -69.46 21.21
C MET A 780 -31.51 -70.09 19.81
N LYS A 781 -30.74 -71.19 19.79
CA LYS A 781 -30.96 -72.37 18.92
C LYS A 781 -31.33 -73.58 19.79
N PRO A 782 -32.46 -74.27 19.56
CA PRO A 782 -32.63 -75.64 20.02
C PRO A 782 -32.27 -76.65 18.91
N LEU A 783 -31.64 -77.75 19.34
CA LEU A 783 -31.41 -78.97 18.58
C LEU A 783 -32.73 -79.62 18.12
N ARG A 784 -32.76 -80.18 16.90
CA ARG A 784 -33.15 -81.59 16.69
C ARG A 784 -32.66 -82.12 15.34
N SER A 785 -32.01 -83.27 15.45
CA SER A 785 -31.57 -84.23 14.46
C SER A 785 -32.74 -84.95 13.79
N ILE A 786 -32.62 -85.26 12.50
CA ILE A 786 -33.32 -86.39 11.85
C ILE A 786 -32.34 -87.01 10.84
N ASP A 787 -32.11 -88.31 11.00
CA ASP A 787 -31.38 -89.21 10.12
C ASP A 787 -32.28 -89.77 8.99
N GLU A 788 -31.63 -90.19 7.89
CA GLU A 788 -31.98 -91.21 6.87
C GLU A 788 -33.15 -90.96 5.89
N GLU A 789 -32.85 -90.69 4.61
CA GLU A 789 -32.87 -91.56 3.38
C GLU A 789 -34.17 -91.29 2.58
N ASP A 790 -34.25 -91.11 1.25
CA ASP A 790 -33.53 -91.55 0.03
C ASP A 790 -33.15 -90.32 -0.86
N ASP A 791 -32.36 -90.32 -1.96
CA ASP A 791 -32.01 -91.35 -2.94
C ASP A 791 -30.86 -90.83 -3.86
N ALA A 792 -30.13 -91.79 -4.46
CA ALA A 792 -29.41 -91.74 -5.75
C ALA A 792 -28.09 -90.93 -5.97
N PHE A 793 -27.03 -91.74 -6.16
CA PHE A 793 -26.08 -91.75 -7.31
C PHE A 793 -24.64 -91.16 -7.18
N VAL A 794 -23.68 -92.11 -7.10
CA VAL A 794 -22.33 -92.16 -7.74
C VAL A 794 -21.11 -91.43 -7.12
N SER A 795 -20.24 -92.30 -6.56
CA SER A 795 -18.76 -92.40 -6.60
C SER A 795 -17.87 -91.23 -6.15
N ARG A 796 -17.16 -91.35 -5.01
CA ARG A 796 -15.81 -91.99 -4.81
C ARG A 796 -14.79 -91.59 -5.88
N GLY A 797 -13.59 -91.10 -5.57
CA GLY A 797 -12.88 -90.99 -4.29
C GLY A 797 -11.36 -90.88 -4.54
N TYR A 798 -10.60 -90.88 -3.43
CA TYR A 798 -9.14 -91.09 -3.31
C TYR A 798 -8.21 -89.99 -3.86
N ASP A 799 -6.96 -89.80 -3.42
CA ASP A 799 -6.18 -90.08 -2.21
C ASP A 799 -4.77 -89.47 -2.47
N ARG A 800 -3.92 -89.39 -1.43
CA ARG A 800 -2.44 -89.27 -1.47
C ARG A 800 -1.73 -87.97 -1.93
N SER A 801 -0.93 -87.51 -0.97
CA SER A 801 0.55 -87.34 -1.02
C SER A 801 1.13 -85.93 -1.06
N LEU A 802 1.81 -85.59 0.04
CA LEU A 802 2.97 -84.68 0.12
C LEU A 802 4.24 -85.44 -0.33
N PRO A 803 5.29 -84.69 -0.72
CA PRO A 803 6.45 -84.51 0.18
C PRO A 803 6.85 -83.02 0.28
N ARG A 804 7.10 -82.44 1.47
CA ARG A 804 8.38 -82.44 2.24
C ARG A 804 9.60 -82.13 1.34
N SER A 805 10.42 -81.12 1.60
CA SER A 805 11.22 -80.90 2.82
C SER A 805 12.02 -79.58 2.64
N ALA A 806 12.04 -78.66 3.61
CA ALA A 806 12.95 -78.56 4.78
C ALA A 806 14.30 -77.90 4.41
N SER A 807 15.02 -77.15 5.25
CA SER A 807 14.86 -76.61 6.62
C SER A 807 16.20 -75.95 6.97
N ARG A 808 16.19 -74.91 7.82
CA ARG A 808 16.92 -74.79 9.12
C ARG A 808 16.81 -73.32 9.59
N ARG A 809 16.09 -72.98 10.67
CA ARG A 809 16.30 -73.19 12.14
C ARG A 809 17.61 -72.55 12.62
N ARG A 810 17.64 -71.72 13.68
CA ARG A 810 17.23 -71.93 15.11
C ARG A 810 17.27 -70.52 15.80
N ALA A 811 16.34 -70.01 16.61
CA ALA A 811 15.61 -70.43 17.83
C ALA A 811 16.42 -70.33 19.14
N HIS A 812 15.85 -69.68 20.18
CA HIS A 812 15.79 -69.98 21.64
C HIS A 812 15.28 -68.73 22.43
N PHE A 813 14.56 -68.73 23.56
CA PHE A 813 13.62 -69.62 24.28
C PHE A 813 13.23 -68.93 25.64
N LEU A 814 11.95 -69.06 26.10
CA LEU A 814 11.35 -68.95 27.49
C LEU A 814 11.56 -67.68 28.39
N GLU A 815 10.71 -67.24 29.33
CA GLU A 815 9.61 -67.85 30.13
C GLU A 815 8.69 -66.77 30.79
N ALA A 816 7.49 -67.15 31.27
CA ALA A 816 6.47 -66.34 31.98
C ALA A 816 6.63 -66.41 33.54
N PRO A 817 5.78 -65.78 34.42
CA PRO A 817 4.41 -66.27 34.69
C PRO A 817 3.33 -65.23 35.12
N LEU A 818 2.13 -65.77 35.35
CA LEU A 818 0.78 -65.21 35.59
C LEU A 818 0.54 -64.44 36.90
N ASN A 819 -0.46 -63.54 36.92
CA ASN A 819 -1.61 -63.56 37.86
C ASN A 819 -2.67 -62.48 37.56
N SER A 820 -3.96 -62.83 37.74
CA SER A 820 -5.09 -61.89 37.92
C SER A 820 -5.66 -62.05 39.35
N PRO A 821 -6.41 -61.08 39.92
CA PRO A 821 -7.88 -61.22 39.83
C PRO A 821 -8.75 -59.93 39.87
N ARG A 822 -9.89 -60.02 39.16
CA ARG A 822 -11.29 -59.62 39.49
C ARG A 822 -11.70 -58.18 39.93
N ARG A 823 -12.76 -57.69 39.23
CA ARG A 823 -14.02 -56.96 39.64
C ARG A 823 -13.89 -55.74 40.60
N SER A 824 -14.61 -54.61 40.51
CA SER A 824 -15.97 -54.29 40.03
C SER A 824 -16.22 -52.76 40.11
N ASN A 825 -17.18 -52.28 39.32
CA ASN A 825 -18.05 -51.08 39.42
C ASN A 825 -17.88 -50.09 40.60
N SER A 826 -17.91 -48.78 40.29
CA SER A 826 -19.03 -47.86 40.65
C SER A 826 -18.59 -46.39 40.88
N MET A 827 -19.32 -45.49 40.18
CA MET A 827 -19.72 -44.12 40.55
C MET A 827 -18.74 -42.94 40.66
N ASN A 828 -18.94 -42.01 39.71
CA ASN A 828 -19.46 -40.64 39.87
C ASN A 828 -18.71 -39.55 40.68
N PHE A 829 -18.38 -38.50 39.91
CA PHE A 829 -18.55 -37.06 40.15
C PHE A 829 -17.68 -36.37 41.21
N VAL A 830 -16.95 -35.32 40.79
CA VAL A 830 -17.18 -33.89 41.12
C VAL A 830 -16.02 -33.04 40.57
N SER A 831 -16.39 -31.92 39.95
CA SER A 831 -15.51 -30.82 39.54
C SER A 831 -15.12 -29.95 40.74
N GLY A 832 -13.83 -29.63 40.90
CA GLY A 832 -13.39 -28.55 41.79
C GLY A 832 -11.92 -28.59 42.22
N VAL A 833 -11.12 -27.69 41.65
CA VAL A 833 -9.94 -27.03 42.24
C VAL A 833 -8.96 -27.92 43.03
N VAL A 834 -7.97 -28.51 42.34
CA VAL A 834 -6.59 -28.70 42.86
C VAL A 834 -5.61 -28.68 41.68
N THR A 835 -5.44 -27.53 41.02
CA THR A 835 -4.23 -27.27 40.22
C THR A 835 -3.24 -26.56 41.12
N ASP A 836 -2.48 -27.32 41.93
CA ASP A 836 -1.21 -26.82 42.49
C ASP A 836 -0.34 -27.85 43.21
N LYS A 837 -0.78 -29.11 43.37
CA LYS A 837 0.04 -30.16 44.05
C LYS A 837 0.58 -31.28 43.17
N VAL A 838 0.22 -31.34 41.88
CA VAL A 838 0.84 -32.29 40.93
C VAL A 838 2.04 -31.65 40.21
N TYR A 839 2.09 -30.32 40.12
CA TYR A 839 3.13 -29.59 39.40
C TYR A 839 4.47 -29.51 40.17
N THR A 840 4.43 -29.57 41.51
CA THR A 840 5.64 -29.52 42.35
C THR A 840 6.34 -30.87 42.50
N GLN A 841 5.64 -31.99 42.32
CA GLN A 841 6.25 -33.32 42.42
C GLN A 841 6.88 -33.79 41.10
N TRP A 842 6.37 -33.33 39.95
CA TRP A 842 6.89 -33.70 38.62
C TRP A 842 8.10 -32.88 38.16
N LYS A 843 8.37 -31.73 38.80
CA LYS A 843 9.50 -30.84 38.46
C LYS A 843 10.85 -31.29 39.04
N SER A 844 10.86 -32.28 39.95
CA SER A 844 12.11 -32.76 40.58
C SER A 844 12.73 -34.00 39.92
N MET A 845 12.12 -34.55 38.86
CA MET A 845 12.56 -35.83 38.27
C MET A 845 12.98 -35.81 36.79
N PHE A 846 12.83 -34.72 36.04
CA PHE A 846 13.21 -34.71 34.61
C PHE A 846 13.74 -33.36 34.11
N ASP A 847 14.81 -33.42 33.32
CA ASP A 847 15.41 -32.29 32.62
C ASP A 847 14.46 -31.68 31.57
N ALA A 848 14.55 -30.35 31.43
CA ALA A 848 13.61 -29.50 30.68
C ALA A 848 13.53 -29.78 29.17
N SER A 849 14.48 -30.51 28.59
CA SER A 849 14.50 -30.86 27.15
C SER A 849 13.57 -32.03 26.81
N THR A 850 13.44 -33.01 27.70
CA THR A 850 12.61 -34.23 27.51
C THR A 850 11.10 -34.00 27.70
N LEU A 851 10.71 -33.00 28.49
CA LEU A 851 9.31 -32.65 28.74
C LEU A 851 8.62 -32.03 27.51
N ASN A 852 9.37 -31.25 26.71
CA ASN A 852 8.85 -30.68 25.47
C ASN A 852 8.56 -31.74 24.41
N ASP A 853 9.38 -32.79 24.33
CA ASP A 853 9.23 -33.85 23.32
C ASP A 853 8.05 -34.79 23.65
N PHE A 854 7.82 -35.06 24.94
CA PHE A 854 6.67 -35.85 25.39
C PHE A 854 5.35 -35.07 25.28
N SER A 855 5.36 -33.76 25.61
CA SER A 855 4.19 -32.89 25.43
C SER A 855 3.83 -32.72 23.94
N ALA A 856 4.83 -32.57 23.07
CA ALA A 856 4.63 -32.51 21.61
C ALA A 856 4.06 -33.81 21.05
N LYS A 857 4.54 -34.98 21.50
CA LYS A 857 4.01 -36.29 21.10
C LYS A 857 2.59 -36.54 21.61
N LEU A 858 2.27 -36.11 22.83
CA LEU A 858 0.92 -36.20 23.39
C LEU A 858 -0.06 -35.26 22.69
N LEU A 859 0.35 -34.04 22.36
CA LEU A 859 -0.40 -33.08 21.54
C LEU A 859 -0.60 -33.58 20.11
N ALA A 860 0.40 -34.24 19.51
CA ALA A 860 0.29 -34.86 18.18
C ALA A 860 -0.69 -36.05 18.19
N SER A 861 -0.58 -36.95 19.16
CA SER A 861 -1.49 -38.10 19.32
C SER A 861 -2.94 -37.69 19.58
N THR A 862 -3.16 -36.65 20.39
CA THR A 862 -4.51 -36.10 20.65
C THR A 862 -5.06 -35.36 19.43
N LYS A 863 -4.23 -34.66 18.65
CA LYS A 863 -4.60 -34.02 17.38
C LYS A 863 -4.98 -35.05 16.32
N GLU A 864 -4.23 -36.14 16.17
CA GLU A 864 -4.53 -37.24 15.25
C GLU A 864 -5.84 -37.94 15.61
N THR A 865 -6.05 -38.23 16.90
CA THR A 865 -7.29 -38.87 17.39
C THR A 865 -8.51 -37.97 17.16
N ARG A 866 -8.38 -36.66 17.41
CA ARG A 866 -9.44 -35.67 17.17
C ARG A 866 -9.77 -35.54 15.68
N ASN A 867 -8.76 -35.53 14.82
CA ASN A 867 -8.93 -35.46 13.37
C ASN A 867 -9.57 -36.75 12.81
N HIS A 868 -9.18 -37.92 13.32
CA HIS A 868 -9.81 -39.19 12.96
C HIS A 868 -11.30 -39.24 13.37
N ASN A 869 -11.62 -38.80 14.59
CA ASN A 869 -13.00 -38.72 15.06
C ASN A 869 -13.84 -37.73 14.24
N PHE A 870 -13.26 -36.59 13.86
CA PHE A 870 -13.89 -35.60 12.98
C PHE A 870 -14.18 -36.21 11.60
N LYS A 871 -13.18 -36.84 10.97
CA LYS A 871 -13.34 -37.48 9.64
C LYS A 871 -14.43 -38.54 9.66
N ASN A 872 -14.45 -39.40 10.68
CA ASN A 872 -15.48 -40.42 10.85
C ASN A 872 -16.89 -39.80 11.05
N LYS A 873 -16.99 -38.67 11.77
CA LYS A 873 -18.25 -37.92 11.90
C LYS A 873 -18.70 -37.36 10.55
N ALA A 874 -17.79 -36.72 9.82
CA ALA A 874 -18.08 -36.11 8.52
C ALA A 874 -18.53 -37.15 7.49
N ILE A 875 -17.84 -38.29 7.37
CA ILE A 875 -18.21 -39.39 6.45
C ILE A 875 -19.63 -39.90 6.75
N LYS A 876 -19.97 -40.10 8.03
CA LYS A 876 -21.31 -40.54 8.43
C LYS A 876 -22.39 -39.50 8.11
N GLN A 877 -22.11 -38.21 8.26
CA GLN A 877 -23.03 -37.16 7.84
C GLN A 877 -23.20 -37.13 6.30
N ILE A 878 -22.12 -37.34 5.54
CA ILE A 878 -22.13 -37.43 4.08
C ILE A 878 -23.00 -38.61 3.61
N GLU A 879 -22.90 -39.78 4.23
CA GLU A 879 -23.76 -40.94 3.90
C GLU A 879 -25.25 -40.64 4.11
N ILE A 880 -25.60 -40.00 5.23
CA ILE A 880 -26.99 -39.64 5.54
C ILE A 880 -27.54 -38.65 4.52
N LEU A 881 -26.75 -37.62 4.18
CA LEU A 881 -27.17 -36.59 3.22
C LEU A 881 -27.16 -37.09 1.77
N GLY A 882 -26.22 -37.97 1.41
CA GLY A 882 -26.13 -38.56 0.08
C GLY A 882 -27.23 -39.58 -0.24
N SER A 883 -27.87 -40.15 0.78
CA SER A 883 -28.99 -41.09 0.63
C SER A 883 -30.37 -40.42 0.45
N LYS A 884 -30.44 -39.08 0.61
CA LYS A 884 -31.66 -38.29 0.48
C LYS A 884 -31.78 -37.67 -0.91
N THR A 885 -33.00 -37.58 -1.43
CA THR A 885 -33.35 -36.59 -2.47
C THR A 885 -33.43 -35.21 -1.79
N PHE A 886 -32.54 -34.30 -2.18
CA PHE A 886 -32.41 -32.99 -1.52
C PHE A 886 -33.65 -32.10 -1.75
N ASN A 887 -34.38 -31.78 -0.67
CA ASN A 887 -35.46 -30.79 -0.70
C ASN A 887 -35.03 -29.40 -0.23
N ASP A 888 -33.91 -29.27 0.51
CA ASP A 888 -33.41 -28.00 1.04
C ASP A 888 -32.00 -27.69 0.47
N GLN A 889 -31.81 -26.47 -0.05
CA GLN A 889 -30.54 -25.94 -0.55
C GLN A 889 -29.46 -25.93 0.55
N SER A 890 -29.86 -25.71 1.80
CA SER A 890 -28.96 -25.66 2.96
C SER A 890 -28.29 -27.00 3.23
N GLU A 891 -28.99 -28.11 2.99
CA GLU A 891 -28.44 -29.47 3.11
C GLU A 891 -27.37 -29.75 2.05
N ARG A 892 -27.54 -29.23 0.83
CA ARG A 892 -26.55 -29.37 -0.27
C ARG A 892 -25.29 -28.57 -0.01
N ILE A 893 -25.43 -27.34 0.46
CA ILE A 893 -24.30 -26.47 0.85
C ILE A 893 -23.52 -27.11 2.00
N TRP A 894 -24.21 -27.65 3.01
CA TRP A 894 -23.57 -28.38 4.11
C TRP A 894 -22.84 -29.64 3.63
N LEU A 895 -23.43 -30.41 2.71
CA LEU A 895 -22.78 -31.57 2.11
C LEU A 895 -21.51 -31.19 1.35
N SER A 896 -21.53 -30.08 0.60
CA SER A 896 -20.35 -29.56 -0.09
C SER A 896 -19.25 -29.18 0.90
N LEU A 897 -19.58 -28.47 1.98
CA LEU A 897 -18.62 -28.11 3.04
C LEU A 897 -18.02 -29.36 3.72
N LEU A 898 -18.83 -30.39 3.99
CA LEU A 898 -18.35 -31.66 4.53
C LEU A 898 -17.37 -32.36 3.58
N ARG A 899 -17.61 -32.31 2.27
CA ARG A 899 -16.67 -32.85 1.27
C ARG A 899 -15.36 -32.07 1.24
N LEU A 900 -15.42 -30.74 1.29
CA LEU A 900 -14.24 -29.88 1.39
C LEU A 900 -13.48 -30.06 2.72
N SER A 901 -14.15 -30.49 3.79
CA SER A 901 -13.47 -30.83 5.06
C SER A 901 -12.62 -32.10 5.01
N LEU A 902 -12.84 -32.92 3.96
CA LEU A 902 -12.12 -34.15 3.65
C LEU A 902 -11.23 -33.99 2.40
N ASP A 903 -10.92 -32.76 2.02
CA ASP A 903 -10.10 -32.44 0.86
C ASP A 903 -8.72 -33.13 0.91
N PRO A 904 -8.18 -33.62 -0.23
CA PRO A 904 -6.82 -34.15 -0.27
C PRO A 904 -5.75 -33.11 0.11
N VAL A 905 -6.03 -31.82 -0.09
CA VAL A 905 -5.13 -30.73 0.31
C VAL A 905 -5.46 -30.28 1.74
N SER A 906 -4.51 -30.50 2.65
CA SER A 906 -4.67 -30.24 4.10
C SER A 906 -5.16 -28.82 4.41
N LYS A 907 -4.65 -27.79 3.72
CA LYS A 907 -5.04 -26.39 3.94
C LYS A 907 -6.53 -26.14 3.69
N ILE A 908 -7.10 -26.70 2.61
CA ILE A 908 -8.53 -26.55 2.30
C ILE A 908 -9.36 -27.30 3.34
N ALA A 909 -8.95 -28.53 3.67
CA ALA A 909 -9.60 -29.34 4.70
C ALA A 909 -9.64 -28.60 6.05
N GLU A 910 -8.53 -27.99 6.46
CA GLU A 910 -8.44 -27.19 7.68
C GLU A 910 -9.34 -25.95 7.64
N MET A 911 -9.37 -25.21 6.52
CA MET A 911 -10.28 -24.06 6.35
C MET A 911 -11.75 -24.47 6.50
N ALA A 912 -12.18 -25.55 5.83
CA ALA A 912 -13.55 -26.04 5.94
C ALA A 912 -13.87 -26.60 7.34
N GLN A 913 -12.89 -27.23 8.00
CA GLN A 913 -13.01 -27.71 9.38
C GLN A 913 -13.25 -26.56 10.36
N VAL A 914 -12.58 -25.41 10.20
CA VAL A 914 -12.82 -24.22 11.04
C VAL A 914 -14.29 -23.77 10.97
N LEU A 915 -14.89 -23.77 9.79
CA LEU A 915 -16.31 -23.41 9.62
C LEU A 915 -17.24 -24.45 10.27
N ILE A 916 -16.96 -25.74 10.13
CA ILE A 916 -17.75 -26.80 10.76
C ILE A 916 -17.62 -26.73 12.29
N GLU A 917 -16.42 -26.50 12.83
CA GLU A 917 -16.20 -26.33 14.26
C GLU A 917 -16.93 -25.10 14.82
N HIS A 918 -17.02 -24.01 14.05
CA HIS A 918 -17.79 -22.84 14.41
C HIS A 918 -19.29 -23.18 14.53
N VAL A 919 -19.86 -23.85 13.52
CA VAL A 919 -21.26 -24.29 13.54
C VAL A 919 -21.53 -25.30 14.67
N ASP A 920 -20.61 -26.23 14.91
CA ASP A 920 -20.72 -27.22 16.00
C ASP A 920 -20.72 -26.54 17.38
N LYS A 921 -19.86 -25.53 17.60
CA LYS A 921 -19.88 -24.73 18.85
C LYS A 921 -21.21 -23.98 19.03
N LEU A 922 -21.77 -23.45 17.94
CA LEU A 922 -23.07 -22.77 17.98
C LEU A 922 -24.21 -23.77 18.28
N ALA A 923 -24.16 -24.95 17.69
CA ALA A 923 -25.08 -26.05 17.96
C ALA A 923 -25.01 -26.51 19.43
N THR A 924 -23.82 -26.69 20.00
CA THR A 924 -23.66 -27.13 21.40
C THR A 924 -24.16 -26.09 22.40
N THR A 925 -23.79 -24.82 22.22
CA THR A 925 -24.26 -23.73 23.10
C THR A 925 -25.78 -23.57 23.04
N ARG A 926 -26.39 -23.78 21.87
CA ARG A 926 -27.85 -23.76 21.70
C ARG A 926 -28.52 -24.99 22.30
N HIS A 927 -27.95 -26.19 22.12
CA HIS A 927 -28.44 -27.41 22.74
C HIS A 927 -28.38 -27.33 24.28
N GLU A 928 -27.33 -26.71 24.83
CA GLU A 928 -27.24 -26.39 26.27
C GLU A 928 -28.30 -25.39 26.72
N LYS A 929 -28.54 -24.31 25.95
CA LYS A 929 -29.63 -23.36 26.23
C LYS A 929 -31.00 -24.05 26.19
N LYS A 930 -31.26 -24.91 25.19
CA LYS A 930 -32.51 -25.69 25.05
C LYS A 930 -32.67 -26.69 26.20
N ARG A 931 -31.59 -27.36 26.64
CA ARG A 931 -31.61 -28.22 27.82
C ARG A 931 -31.88 -27.45 29.12
N LYS A 932 -31.29 -26.27 29.28
CA LYS A 932 -31.56 -25.37 30.42
C LYS A 932 -33.01 -24.88 30.40
N LEU A 933 -33.54 -24.48 29.25
CA LEU A 933 -34.96 -24.10 29.08
C LEU A 933 -35.91 -25.26 29.41
N ASN A 934 -35.65 -26.45 28.86
CA ASN A 934 -36.47 -27.65 29.13
C ASN A 934 -36.39 -28.12 30.59
N CYS A 935 -35.26 -27.88 31.27
CA CYS A 935 -35.11 -28.15 32.70
C CYS A 935 -35.91 -27.14 33.56
N VAL A 936 -35.99 -25.89 33.11
CA VAL A 936 -36.79 -24.83 33.75
C VAL A 936 -38.29 -25.07 33.52
N GLU A 937 -38.72 -25.47 32.31
CA GLU A 937 -40.12 -25.86 32.03
C GLU A 937 -40.57 -27.09 32.83
N ARG A 938 -39.69 -28.09 33.00
CA ARG A 938 -39.97 -29.24 33.88
C ARG A 938 -40.00 -28.88 35.37
N ALA A 939 -39.26 -27.85 35.78
CA ALA A 939 -39.32 -27.34 37.15
C ALA A 939 -40.58 -26.48 37.41
N SER A 940 -41.13 -25.80 36.39
CA SER A 940 -42.39 -25.05 36.50
C SER A 940 -43.64 -25.93 36.41
N LEU A 941 -43.57 -27.08 35.72
CA LEU A 941 -44.67 -28.08 35.69
C LEU A 941 -44.74 -28.96 36.95
N GLY A 942 -43.74 -28.86 37.85
CA GLY A 942 -43.68 -29.62 39.11
C GLY A 942 -44.36 -28.97 40.32
N LYS A 943 -45.01 -27.81 40.16
CA LYS A 943 -45.72 -27.12 41.23
C LYS A 943 -47.12 -26.67 40.78
N HIS A 944 -48.01 -27.61 40.51
CA HIS A 944 -49.47 -27.45 40.70
C HIS A 944 -50.13 -28.82 40.55
N ALA A 945 -50.19 -29.56 41.65
CA ALA A 945 -51.12 -30.65 41.82
C ALA A 945 -51.53 -30.70 43.30
N GLU A 946 -52.55 -29.91 43.65
CA GLU A 946 -53.46 -30.30 44.72
C GLU A 946 -54.83 -29.62 44.51
N SER A 947 -55.86 -30.48 44.52
CA SER A 947 -57.25 -30.23 44.92
C SER A 947 -58.32 -29.87 43.86
N TYR A 948 -59.18 -30.88 43.63
CA TYR A 948 -60.63 -30.90 43.38
C TYR A 948 -61.27 -30.59 42.00
N SER A 949 -61.79 -31.68 41.40
CA SER A 949 -63.13 -31.95 40.83
C SER A 949 -64.18 -30.82 40.85
N ALA A 950 -65.15 -30.69 39.93
CA ALA A 950 -65.66 -31.51 38.83
C ALA A 950 -66.62 -30.65 37.98
N GLU A 951 -67.12 -31.28 36.91
CA GLU A 951 -68.32 -30.97 36.11
C GLU A 951 -68.13 -30.36 34.71
N THR A 952 -69.06 -30.76 33.87
CA THR A 952 -68.91 -31.19 32.47
C THR A 952 -69.88 -30.38 31.60
N VAL A 953 -69.78 -30.51 30.26
CA VAL A 953 -70.84 -30.24 29.23
C VAL A 953 -70.92 -28.75 28.81
N THR A 954 -70.92 -28.26 27.56
CA THR A 954 -71.01 -28.78 26.17
C THR A 954 -70.66 -27.69 25.14
N PHE A 955 -70.36 -28.13 23.91
CA PHE A 955 -70.33 -27.36 22.65
C PHE A 955 -71.63 -26.58 22.33
N THR A 956 -71.53 -25.45 21.60
CA THR A 956 -72.28 -25.16 20.35
C THR A 956 -71.84 -23.84 19.66
N VAL A 957 -72.18 -23.76 18.38
CA VAL A 957 -71.76 -22.86 17.28
C VAL A 957 -72.66 -21.60 17.17
N GLY A 958 -72.15 -20.46 16.66
CA GLY A 958 -73.00 -19.44 16.01
C GLY A 958 -72.48 -17.98 16.03
N SER A 959 -72.35 -17.37 14.84
CA SER A 959 -72.10 -15.93 14.55
C SER A 959 -73.39 -15.06 14.76
N PRO A 960 -73.47 -13.78 14.29
CA PRO A 960 -72.76 -12.52 14.58
C PRO A 960 -73.76 -11.37 14.96
N THR A 961 -73.34 -10.08 14.81
CA THR A 961 -74.09 -8.78 14.76
C THR A 961 -74.00 -7.90 16.02
N LEU A 962 -73.31 -6.74 15.93
CA LEU A 962 -73.74 -5.37 15.58
C LEU A 962 -74.40 -4.60 16.75
N ASP A 963 -73.77 -3.51 17.20
CA ASP A 963 -74.21 -2.12 16.95
C ASP A 963 -73.96 -1.14 18.11
N LEU A 964 -73.47 0.05 17.68
CA LEU A 964 -73.73 1.41 18.16
C LEU A 964 -73.52 1.76 19.65
N ALA A 965 -73.15 2.97 20.06
CA ALA A 965 -72.71 4.22 19.46
C ALA A 965 -72.47 5.21 20.63
N ALA A 966 -72.01 6.41 20.30
CA ALA A 966 -72.17 7.66 21.07
C ALA A 966 -71.02 8.08 22.02
N THR A 967 -69.93 8.55 21.40
CA THR A 967 -69.49 9.97 21.35
C THR A 967 -70.34 11.04 22.10
N PRO A 968 -69.84 12.28 22.30
CA PRO A 968 -68.59 12.81 22.91
C PRO A 968 -69.03 14.00 23.86
N PRO A 969 -68.43 15.22 23.99
CA PRO A 969 -67.15 15.77 23.51
C PRO A 969 -66.41 16.86 24.35
N PHE A 970 -65.26 17.30 23.77
CA PHE A 970 -64.71 18.68 23.74
C PHE A 970 -64.12 19.24 25.05
N LEU A 971 -63.06 20.06 25.11
CA LEU A 971 -62.20 20.81 24.16
C LEU A 971 -61.04 21.39 25.01
N GLY A 972 -59.87 21.73 24.43
CA GLY A 972 -59.05 22.85 24.95
C GLY A 972 -57.53 22.67 25.09
N ASP A 973 -56.83 22.95 23.98
CA ASP A 973 -55.62 23.78 23.80
C ASP A 973 -54.49 23.94 24.84
N HIS A 974 -53.28 23.60 24.35
CA HIS A 974 -52.01 24.36 24.29
C HIS A 974 -51.47 25.16 25.51
N VAL A 975 -50.21 24.88 25.93
CA VAL A 975 -48.97 25.68 25.70
C VAL A 975 -47.81 25.28 26.67
N ARG A 976 -46.64 25.08 26.04
CA ARG A 976 -45.21 25.10 26.46
C ARG A 976 -44.76 25.48 27.90
N ARG A 977 -43.78 24.70 28.41
CA ARG A 977 -42.31 24.97 28.62
C ARG A 977 -41.74 24.68 30.03
N ASN A 978 -40.63 23.90 30.00
CA ASN A 978 -39.45 23.84 30.89
C ASN A 978 -39.58 23.48 32.38
N SER A 979 -38.92 22.41 32.81
CA SER A 979 -37.71 22.46 33.67
C SER A 979 -37.22 21.06 34.09
N ASP A 980 -35.92 20.97 34.32
CA ASP A 980 -35.11 19.78 34.57
C ASP A 980 -35.24 19.15 35.98
N ASN A 981 -34.77 17.91 36.04
CA ASN A 981 -34.13 17.20 37.16
C ASN A 981 -34.96 16.39 38.19
N ALA A 982 -34.67 15.08 38.12
CA ALA A 982 -34.35 14.13 39.20
C ALA A 982 -35.45 13.70 40.18
N LEU A 983 -35.85 12.42 40.10
CA LEU A 983 -35.56 11.39 41.11
C LEU A 983 -36.18 10.03 40.72
N ALA A 984 -35.45 8.98 41.09
CA ALA A 984 -35.71 7.57 40.77
C ALA A 984 -36.89 6.98 41.54
N SER A 985 -37.65 6.09 40.89
CA SER A 985 -38.19 4.86 41.52
C SER A 985 -38.85 3.96 40.48
N ASP A 986 -38.28 2.77 40.32
CA ASP A 986 -38.93 1.47 40.11
C ASP A 986 -40.40 1.42 39.65
N SER A 987 -40.65 0.82 38.49
CA SER A 987 -41.94 0.16 38.22
C SER A 987 -41.80 -0.95 37.18
N ARG A 988 -41.94 -2.18 37.70
CA ARG A 988 -42.21 -3.42 36.98
C ARG A 988 -43.33 -3.22 35.96
N ARG A 989 -43.09 -3.61 34.70
CA ARG A 989 -44.14 -4.03 33.77
C ARG A 989 -43.82 -5.41 33.24
N GLN A 990 -44.75 -6.33 33.50
CA GLN A 990 -44.84 -7.65 32.90
C GLN A 990 -45.01 -7.49 31.38
N GLU A 991 -44.06 -8.00 30.62
CA GLU A 991 -44.28 -8.33 29.21
C GLU A 991 -44.51 -9.83 29.10
N GLN A 992 -45.74 -10.19 28.73
CA GLN A 992 -46.09 -11.51 28.22
C GLN A 992 -45.45 -11.67 26.83
N PHE A 993 -44.52 -12.61 26.72
CA PHE A 993 -43.99 -13.05 25.43
C PHE A 993 -45.02 -13.92 24.69
N PRO A 994 -45.39 -13.63 23.43
CA PRO A 994 -45.98 -14.62 22.55
C PRO A 994 -44.85 -15.47 21.95
N ALA A 995 -44.78 -16.73 22.36
CA ALA A 995 -43.97 -17.75 21.72
C ALA A 995 -44.64 -18.20 20.42
N PHE A 996 -44.00 -18.01 19.25
CA PHE A 996 -44.08 -18.87 18.04
C PHE A 996 -43.10 -18.35 16.97
N HIS A 997 -41.90 -18.94 16.85
CA HIS A 997 -41.02 -18.74 15.70
C HIS A 997 -41.34 -19.78 14.61
N GLN A 998 -42.21 -19.42 13.66
CA GLN A 998 -42.67 -20.27 12.54
C GLN A 998 -41.85 -20.11 11.23
N SER A 999 -40.75 -19.34 11.22
CA SER A 999 -40.01 -19.02 9.98
C SER A 999 -39.02 -20.10 9.48
N ALA A 1000 -38.81 -21.19 10.24
CA ALA A 1000 -37.92 -22.27 9.80
C ALA A 1000 -38.58 -23.28 8.83
N ILE A 1001 -39.91 -23.27 8.71
CA ILE A 1001 -40.68 -24.30 7.98
C ILE A 1001 -41.45 -23.71 6.79
N PHE A 1002 -41.70 -22.40 6.75
CA PHE A 1002 -42.52 -21.76 5.72
C PHE A 1002 -41.81 -20.55 5.10
N THR A 1003 -41.32 -20.69 3.86
CA THR A 1003 -41.08 -19.54 2.98
C THR A 1003 -42.43 -19.08 2.43
N PRO A 1004 -42.84 -17.82 2.62
CA PRO A 1004 -44.12 -17.32 2.11
C PRO A 1004 -44.22 -17.48 0.59
N LYS A 1005 -45.34 -18.02 0.09
CA LYS A 1005 -45.56 -18.17 -1.35
C LYS A 1005 -45.82 -16.80 -1.99
N ARG A 1006 -45.05 -16.45 -3.02
CA ARG A 1006 -45.24 -15.23 -3.81
C ARG A 1006 -46.34 -15.46 -4.85
N ASN A 1007 -47.50 -14.85 -4.65
CA ASN A 1007 -48.49 -14.64 -5.70
C ASN A 1007 -48.34 -13.22 -6.24
N MET A 1008 -48.47 -13.02 -7.56
CA MET A 1008 -48.34 -11.70 -8.22
C MET A 1008 -49.30 -10.62 -7.69
N TYR A 1009 -50.31 -10.98 -6.90
CA TYR A 1009 -51.37 -10.09 -6.41
C TYR A 1009 -51.54 -10.07 -4.88
N SER A 1010 -50.55 -10.48 -4.10
CA SER A 1010 -50.62 -10.34 -2.64
C SER A 1010 -50.16 -8.95 -2.19
N PRO A 1011 -51.02 -8.13 -1.55
CA PRO A 1011 -50.58 -6.86 -0.96
C PRO A 1011 -49.67 -7.16 0.24
N THR A 1012 -48.45 -6.60 0.23
CA THR A 1012 -47.48 -6.69 1.31
C THR A 1012 -48.08 -6.19 2.62
N ILE A 1013 -47.91 -6.94 3.72
CA ILE A 1013 -48.30 -6.52 5.07
C ILE A 1013 -47.60 -5.19 5.38
N LYS A 1014 -48.36 -4.09 5.36
CA LYS A 1014 -47.89 -2.75 5.72
C LYS A 1014 -47.80 -2.61 7.24
N SER A 1015 -46.78 -3.19 7.91
CA SER A 1015 -46.53 -2.80 9.32
C SER A 1015 -45.12 -3.03 9.88
N ILE A 1016 -44.06 -3.14 9.08
CA ILE A 1016 -42.69 -3.27 9.63
C ILE A 1016 -41.74 -2.13 9.22
N THR A 1017 -42.06 -1.32 8.22
CA THR A 1017 -41.11 -0.37 7.62
C THR A 1017 -41.12 1.05 8.19
N LYS A 1018 -41.53 1.30 9.44
CA LYS A 1018 -41.58 2.68 9.98
C LYS A 1018 -40.98 2.93 11.37
N LEU A 1019 -40.34 1.94 12.00
CA LEU A 1019 -39.72 2.14 13.33
C LEU A 1019 -38.20 1.98 13.38
N ASP A 1020 -37.56 1.45 12.32
CA ASP A 1020 -36.10 1.20 12.33
C ASP A 1020 -35.24 2.14 11.46
N GLU A 1021 -35.83 3.16 10.81
CA GLU A 1021 -35.07 4.09 9.97
C GLU A 1021 -34.15 5.06 10.75
N ASN A 1022 -34.20 5.09 12.09
CA ASN A 1022 -33.46 6.05 12.91
C ASN A 1022 -32.32 5.49 13.78
N THR A 1023 -31.84 4.28 13.52
CA THR A 1023 -30.61 3.79 14.18
C THR A 1023 -29.64 3.19 13.18
N CYS A 1024 -28.99 4.06 12.39
CA CYS A 1024 -27.72 3.72 11.75
C CYS A 1024 -26.64 3.65 12.84
N ARG A 1025 -26.66 2.59 13.66
CA ARG A 1025 -25.52 2.23 14.52
C ARG A 1025 -24.43 1.73 13.58
N GLU A 1026 -23.23 2.29 13.69
CA GLU A 1026 -22.04 1.74 13.04
C GLU A 1026 -21.98 0.23 13.35
N ARG A 1027 -22.18 -0.59 12.32
CA ARG A 1027 -22.21 -2.06 12.43
C ARG A 1027 -20.78 -2.50 12.79
N GLU A 1028 -20.61 -3.20 13.91
CA GLU A 1028 -19.32 -3.81 14.22
C GLU A 1028 -18.92 -4.78 13.09
N PRO A 1029 -17.69 -4.68 12.55
CA PRO A 1029 -17.26 -5.51 11.44
C PRO A 1029 -17.20 -6.98 11.86
N VAL A 1030 -17.87 -7.85 11.10
CA VAL A 1030 -17.81 -9.29 11.30
C VAL A 1030 -16.42 -9.79 10.92
N ILE A 1031 -15.73 -10.41 11.87
CA ILE A 1031 -14.40 -10.98 11.65
C ILE A 1031 -14.54 -12.24 10.80
N ALA A 1032 -13.89 -12.26 9.63
CA ALA A 1032 -13.83 -13.45 8.79
C ALA A 1032 -13.18 -14.62 9.54
N LEU A 1033 -13.81 -15.79 9.49
CA LEU A 1033 -13.31 -17.01 10.13
C LEU A 1033 -12.14 -17.62 9.34
N VAL A 1034 -12.17 -17.45 8.02
CA VAL A 1034 -11.15 -17.93 7.08
C VAL A 1034 -10.91 -16.88 6.01
N THR A 1035 -9.67 -16.76 5.57
CA THR A 1035 -9.24 -15.78 4.55
C THR A 1035 -8.29 -16.42 3.57
N THR A 1036 -8.20 -15.84 2.39
CA THR A 1036 -7.32 -16.25 1.30
C THR A 1036 -6.44 -15.08 0.87
N GLU A 1037 -5.27 -15.41 0.34
CA GLU A 1037 -4.32 -14.44 -0.21
C GLU A 1037 -4.50 -14.29 -1.74
N PHE A 1038 -5.61 -14.75 -2.31
CA PHE A 1038 -5.82 -14.78 -3.76
C PHE A 1038 -5.76 -13.39 -4.40
N VAL A 1039 -6.56 -12.45 -3.91
CA VAL A 1039 -6.59 -11.08 -4.46
C VAL A 1039 -5.25 -10.35 -4.23
N PRO A 1040 -4.64 -10.37 -3.02
CA PRO A 1040 -3.28 -9.86 -2.82
C PRO A 1040 -2.25 -10.50 -3.75
N TRP A 1041 -2.34 -11.81 -3.99
CA TRP A 1041 -1.46 -12.54 -4.91
C TRP A 1041 -1.65 -12.07 -6.36
N CYS A 1042 -2.88 -11.86 -6.82
CA CYS A 1042 -3.17 -11.27 -8.12
C CYS A 1042 -2.58 -9.86 -8.24
N THR A 1043 -2.72 -9.01 -7.21
CA THR A 1043 -2.14 -7.65 -7.17
C THR A 1043 -0.61 -7.66 -7.30
N ARG A 1044 0.07 -8.67 -6.74
CA ARG A 1044 1.54 -8.79 -6.87
C ARG A 1044 2.00 -8.88 -8.32
N ARG A 1045 1.17 -9.35 -9.25
CA ARG A 1045 1.53 -9.36 -10.68
C ARG A 1045 1.85 -7.96 -11.23
N PHE A 1046 1.21 -6.92 -10.69
CA PHE A 1046 1.54 -5.52 -11.03
C PHE A 1046 2.78 -5.00 -10.30
N THR A 1047 3.23 -5.64 -9.22
CA THR A 1047 4.50 -5.28 -8.56
C THR A 1047 5.73 -5.87 -9.26
N GLU A 1048 5.53 -6.79 -10.20
CA GLU A 1048 6.56 -7.46 -11.02
C GLU A 1048 6.58 -6.90 -12.47
N PRO A 1049 7.65 -7.15 -13.25
CA PRO A 1049 7.70 -6.78 -14.66
C PRO A 1049 6.52 -7.37 -15.47
N ILE A 1050 5.74 -6.50 -16.11
CA ILE A 1050 4.51 -6.85 -16.83
C ILE A 1050 4.26 -5.96 -18.07
N LEU A 1051 5.07 -4.91 -18.29
CA LEU A 1051 4.83 -3.94 -19.35
C LEU A 1051 4.77 -4.60 -20.74
N ASP A 1052 5.72 -5.49 -21.04
CA ASP A 1052 5.82 -6.16 -22.35
C ASP A 1052 4.58 -7.05 -22.64
N VAL A 1053 4.00 -7.65 -21.59
CA VAL A 1053 2.76 -8.45 -21.69
C VAL A 1053 1.56 -7.57 -22.04
N ILE A 1054 1.48 -6.37 -21.46
CA ILE A 1054 0.41 -5.40 -21.71
C ILE A 1054 0.54 -4.77 -23.11
N GLN A 1055 1.78 -4.52 -23.56
CA GLN A 1055 2.05 -3.99 -24.90
C GLN A 1055 1.90 -5.06 -25.99
N GLY A 1056 2.03 -6.33 -25.62
CA GLY A 1056 1.92 -7.47 -26.52
C GLY A 1056 3.18 -7.78 -27.31
N GLU A 1057 4.33 -7.34 -26.81
CA GLU A 1057 5.66 -7.70 -27.32
C GLU A 1057 6.07 -9.12 -26.92
N VAL A 1058 5.46 -9.66 -25.86
CA VAL A 1058 5.66 -11.03 -25.36
C VAL A 1058 4.30 -11.74 -25.29
N GLY A 1059 4.28 -13.04 -25.60
CA GLY A 1059 3.14 -13.94 -25.43
C GLY A 1059 2.58 -13.91 -24.00
N ASP A 1060 1.42 -14.54 -23.78
CA ASP A 1060 0.64 -14.51 -22.54
C ASP A 1060 1.28 -15.17 -21.30
N GLY A 1061 2.61 -15.34 -21.30
CA GLY A 1061 3.41 -15.93 -20.22
C GLY A 1061 3.31 -17.45 -20.15
N LEU A 1062 2.37 -18.08 -20.85
CA LEU A 1062 2.33 -19.54 -21.01
C LEU A 1062 3.12 -19.99 -22.25
N THR A 1063 3.15 -19.17 -23.30
CA THR A 1063 3.79 -19.46 -24.58
C THR A 1063 5.26 -19.00 -24.65
N ASP A 1064 5.65 -17.96 -23.92
CA ASP A 1064 6.97 -17.30 -24.12
C ASP A 1064 7.97 -17.43 -22.97
N ARG A 1065 7.67 -18.25 -21.95
CA ARG A 1065 8.72 -18.72 -21.03
C ARG A 1065 9.77 -19.61 -21.70
N LEU A 1066 9.65 -19.83 -23.01
CA LEU A 1066 10.64 -20.46 -23.88
C LEU A 1066 11.88 -19.59 -24.16
N ALA A 1067 11.87 -18.28 -23.90
CA ALA A 1067 12.91 -17.39 -24.44
C ALA A 1067 13.97 -16.84 -23.45
N THR A 1068 13.86 -17.04 -22.14
CA THR A 1068 14.84 -16.48 -21.19
C THR A 1068 15.22 -17.45 -20.07
N HIS A 1069 16.50 -17.83 -20.07
CA HIS A 1069 17.18 -18.87 -19.30
C HIS A 1069 16.97 -20.30 -19.84
N SER A 1070 18.08 -20.89 -20.31
CA SER A 1070 18.23 -22.31 -20.61
C SER A 1070 17.49 -23.15 -19.58
N MET A 1071 16.31 -23.67 -19.93
CA MET A 1071 15.51 -24.36 -18.94
C MET A 1071 16.15 -25.71 -18.61
N PRO A 1072 16.16 -26.14 -17.35
CA PRO A 1072 16.46 -27.52 -16.99
C PRO A 1072 15.57 -28.53 -17.75
N SER A 1073 14.41 -28.11 -18.27
CA SER A 1073 13.53 -28.90 -19.13
C SER A 1073 14.07 -29.08 -20.56
N ASP A 1074 14.85 -28.15 -21.10
CA ASP A 1074 15.50 -28.30 -22.41
C ASP A 1074 16.69 -29.25 -22.29
N TRP A 1075 17.44 -29.15 -21.19
CA TRP A 1075 18.47 -30.14 -20.85
C TRP A 1075 17.87 -31.52 -20.56
N ALA A 1076 16.73 -31.59 -19.86
CA ALA A 1076 16.02 -32.84 -19.64
C ALA A 1076 15.50 -33.43 -20.96
N SER A 1077 14.95 -32.62 -21.85
CA SER A 1077 14.50 -33.03 -23.18
C SER A 1077 15.67 -33.54 -24.02
N HIS A 1078 16.79 -32.82 -24.06
CA HIS A 1078 17.99 -33.26 -24.78
C HIS A 1078 18.64 -34.50 -24.16
N LYS A 1079 18.60 -34.64 -22.83
CA LYS A 1079 19.05 -35.85 -22.14
C LYS A 1079 18.17 -37.05 -22.50
N ASP A 1080 16.86 -36.86 -22.54
CA ASP A 1080 15.90 -37.91 -22.88
C ASP A 1080 16.02 -38.31 -24.37
N GLU A 1081 16.18 -37.34 -25.26
CA GLU A 1081 16.53 -37.58 -26.67
C GLU A 1081 17.86 -38.32 -26.82
N GLY A 1082 18.89 -37.94 -26.05
CA GLY A 1082 20.19 -38.62 -26.03
C GLY A 1082 20.08 -40.08 -25.56
N LEU A 1083 19.28 -40.35 -24.52
CA LEU A 1083 18.99 -41.70 -24.03
C LEU A 1083 18.21 -42.52 -25.06
N GLN A 1084 17.24 -41.92 -25.75
CA GLN A 1084 16.49 -42.56 -26.82
C GLN A 1084 17.37 -42.87 -28.04
N GLN A 1085 18.31 -41.99 -28.41
CA GLN A 1085 19.25 -42.26 -29.49
C GLN A 1085 20.24 -43.36 -29.12
N THR A 1086 20.71 -43.39 -27.88
CA THR A 1086 21.64 -44.41 -27.38
C THR A 1086 20.98 -45.79 -27.37
N SER A 1087 19.77 -45.89 -26.81
CA SER A 1087 18.98 -47.13 -26.83
C SER A 1087 18.69 -47.62 -28.25
N ARG A 1088 18.38 -46.73 -29.20
CA ARG A 1088 18.19 -47.09 -30.62
C ARG A 1088 19.47 -47.63 -31.28
N LYS A 1089 20.65 -47.11 -30.91
CA LYS A 1089 21.95 -47.61 -31.40
C LYS A 1089 22.27 -48.98 -30.81
N GLU A 1090 22.05 -49.17 -29.51
CA GLU A 1090 22.24 -50.46 -28.83
C GLU A 1090 21.32 -51.54 -29.41
N ILE A 1091 20.03 -51.22 -29.64
CA ILE A 1091 19.08 -52.14 -30.29
C ILE A 1091 19.51 -52.49 -31.72
N ARG A 1092 20.12 -51.56 -32.48
CA ARG A 1092 20.67 -51.87 -33.81
C ARG A 1092 21.88 -52.79 -33.72
N ALA A 1093 22.84 -52.49 -32.85
CA ALA A 1093 24.01 -53.33 -32.64
C ALA A 1093 23.61 -54.75 -32.22
N PHE A 1094 22.62 -54.88 -31.33
CA PHE A 1094 22.10 -56.19 -30.90
C PHE A 1094 21.39 -56.95 -32.04
N LYS A 1095 20.76 -56.24 -32.99
CA LYS A 1095 20.16 -56.86 -34.18
C LYS A 1095 21.22 -57.28 -35.21
N GLU A 1096 22.34 -56.57 -35.26
CA GLU A 1096 23.48 -56.89 -36.13
C GLU A 1096 24.33 -58.06 -35.59
N GLU A 1097 24.37 -58.29 -34.27
CA GLU A 1097 25.04 -59.47 -33.65
C GLU A 1097 24.21 -60.76 -33.70
N VAL A 1098 22.89 -60.66 -33.96
CA VAL A 1098 21.96 -61.81 -34.04
C VAL A 1098 21.76 -62.27 -35.51
N HIS A 1099 22.36 -61.58 -36.47
CA HIS A 1099 22.53 -62.04 -37.86
C HIS A 1099 23.98 -62.46 -38.10
#